data_AF-H1V0K0-F1
#
_entry.id   AF-H1V0K0-F1
#
_cell.length_a   1.000
_cell.length_b   1.000
_cell.length_c   1.000
_cell.angle_alpha   90.00
_cell.angle_beta   90.00
_cell.angle_gamma   90.00
#
_symmetry.space_group_name_H-M   'P 1'
#
loop_
_entity.id
_entity.type
_entity.pdbx_description
1 polymer ?
#
loop_
_entity_poly.entity_id
_entity_poly.type
_entity_poly.pdbx_seq_one_letter_code
_entity_poly.pdbx_strand_id
1 'polypeptide(L)'
;MHQNYPHSVRNQCEWNPASPRYYTREQDTREKLVLRQVRGIPGHINYYLTFCVKLRYTMPDAEAELRARGAWVSLRCMQPSIGTFSEGDHMKVSVLEPGSVDAWTSDTFFVHASAESALALSSTLQPTTGMALHFLPRTKEVIMCASHEKIDGHGMVMLLDQLCNLMAFPSPPMFEDQAGRLSPPLDVAAEIGSASLEMWNWTADVLKEWKARAAHPLFMTTDRPGPAVSEVNTALLTLSENDSAAISRSAALDSVSVNDLMNGALIMAVKQHGRFETGNWLGGIVKDARPLCKHPFNTRQHAAAVYFVTCPAYVENPKSILDAARQIRDQRLAFQQNPEALRIVQPILGITSVGGNQNQSRSQRPQKTSQAQVEYITLSSVSFTFHNNSTQEMTPFMIRSEIQRAILSTCSGTRAKPTDPSRSGSSLAHLKTMGLSFNTSPTVIEGVAIAHLPQRINLSSALLSPKSLNYSDIVAFIIGALLSGLIYSVIYNLYLSPIATVPGPLTAKLSPLWLMRAVRSQRLNHDIQKLHQKYGPVVRLSPNEVSFATIEAQNAIHRPGASAKQNLFFTKDGTLEAMMGKIIWPATNLLTATVPEDHQRLKRALQSAFTDRALHCQEPIQQRHTDHLVNQIKQASHRDGIINLTPYLSLTIWNIVSDLSFGEPLLEDQLGKFERLKTAFCMASPLLEALQVLLAVPGAQALVQAWVGIVPLLFWLPTNILPSSTLRKRYERQDKNEDFLTAIMRCRELGIRLTDKELQSNASLLVMVGYDTTATSLSATMNLLLRHPKRLAELKEELQQHYPSAADMDATSLGQLPMLNGCIQEALRLFPPANGKGTNRTSPGVSIDGVYIPQGINVSADMYTIQRSSLYWTRPDAFCPERWFNNGPGTEFANDIRSSHCPFLLGPRMCIGRAVALQSMRMVLAKIVHSFELQAAETYNWETDVSSSYLWTGYRCMARVAHGQTMP
;
A
#
# COMPACT_ATOMS: atom_id res chain seq x y z
N MET A 1 -2.05 -25.34 -18.44
CA MET A 1 -0.84 -26.04 -18.91
C MET A 1 -0.81 -27.41 -18.25
N HIS A 2 -1.07 -28.48 -19.00
CA HIS A 2 -0.75 -29.83 -18.56
C HIS A 2 0.42 -30.32 -19.42
N GLN A 3 1.53 -30.63 -18.76
CA GLN A 3 2.57 -31.51 -19.29
C GLN A 3 3.00 -32.45 -18.17
N ASN A 4 3.46 -33.64 -18.56
CA ASN A 4 3.69 -34.74 -17.65
C ASN A 4 4.81 -34.41 -16.66
N TYR A 5 4.55 -34.55 -15.36
CA TYR A 5 5.62 -34.61 -14.36
C TYR A 5 6.18 -36.05 -14.36
N PRO A 6 7.43 -36.28 -14.79
CA PRO A 6 8.02 -37.61 -14.81
C PRO A 6 8.30 -38.10 -13.39
N HIS A 7 8.33 -39.43 -13.20
CA HIS A 7 8.59 -40.05 -11.90
C HIS A 7 9.96 -39.68 -11.29
N SER A 8 10.90 -39.15 -12.08
CA SER A 8 12.23 -38.70 -11.64
C SER A 8 12.21 -37.54 -10.63
N VAL A 9 11.14 -36.74 -10.58
CA VAL A 9 11.05 -35.56 -9.69
C VAL A 9 11.08 -35.94 -8.21
N ARG A 10 10.68 -37.18 -7.84
CA ARG A 10 10.71 -37.65 -6.44
C ARG A 10 12.10 -37.54 -5.80
N ASN A 11 13.17 -37.77 -6.56
CA ASN A 11 14.55 -37.73 -6.05
C ASN A 11 15.13 -36.30 -5.91
N GLN A 12 14.49 -35.29 -6.50
CA GLN A 12 14.93 -33.88 -6.37
C GLN A 12 14.51 -33.25 -5.04
N CYS A 13 13.50 -33.84 -4.39
CA CYS A 13 12.85 -33.32 -3.20
C CYS A 13 13.37 -33.94 -1.88
N GLU A 14 14.60 -34.47 -1.88
CA GLU A 14 15.26 -35.04 -0.69
C GLU A 14 16.25 -34.05 -0.06
N TRP A 15 16.43 -34.11 1.26
CA TRP A 15 17.35 -33.24 2.00
C TRP A 15 18.81 -33.66 1.76
N ASN A 16 19.49 -32.93 0.89
CA ASN A 16 20.87 -33.21 0.50
C ASN A 16 21.86 -32.41 1.38
N PRO A 17 22.99 -33.01 1.81
CA PRO A 17 24.02 -32.30 2.54
C PRO A 17 24.82 -31.38 1.59
N ALA A 18 24.70 -30.07 1.77
CA ALA A 18 25.46 -29.08 0.98
C ALA A 18 26.82 -28.76 1.59
N SER A 19 26.96 -28.94 2.91
CA SER A 19 28.23 -28.83 3.67
C SER A 19 28.04 -29.48 5.05
N PRO A 20 29.10 -29.68 5.86
CA PRO A 20 29.01 -30.41 7.15
C PRO A 20 27.98 -29.89 8.16
N ARG A 21 27.47 -28.65 8.00
CA ARG A 21 26.48 -28.03 8.89
C ARG A 21 25.15 -27.65 8.21
N TYR A 22 25.06 -27.75 6.89
CA TYR A 22 23.91 -27.24 6.12
C TYR A 22 23.33 -28.30 5.19
N TYR A 23 22.02 -28.50 5.30
CA TYR A 23 21.23 -29.32 4.39
C TYR A 23 20.37 -28.44 3.49
N THR A 24 20.19 -28.85 2.25
CA THR A 24 19.44 -28.11 1.23
C THR A 24 18.55 -29.05 0.43
N ARG A 25 17.40 -28.54 0.00
CA ARG A 25 16.39 -29.29 -0.76
C ARG A 25 15.82 -28.38 -1.85
N GLU A 26 15.57 -28.91 -3.05
CA GLU A 26 14.77 -28.17 -4.04
C GLU A 26 13.35 -27.99 -3.47
N GLN A 27 12.78 -26.79 -3.62
CA GLN A 27 11.41 -26.54 -3.18
C GLN A 27 10.42 -27.10 -4.21
N ASP A 28 9.51 -27.98 -3.77
CA ASP A 28 8.64 -28.77 -4.65
C ASP A 28 7.63 -27.89 -5.43
N THR A 29 7.12 -28.40 -6.54
CA THR A 29 6.09 -27.75 -7.36
C THR A 29 4.78 -27.53 -6.58
N ARG A 30 4.34 -28.44 -5.71
CA ARG A 30 3.15 -28.25 -4.87
C ARG A 30 3.44 -27.31 -3.71
N GLU A 31 4.65 -27.32 -3.15
CA GLU A 31 5.06 -26.29 -2.18
C GLU A 31 5.02 -24.91 -2.85
N LYS A 32 5.63 -24.76 -4.03
CA LYS A 32 5.51 -23.58 -4.90
C LYS A 32 4.06 -23.28 -5.30
N LEU A 33 3.16 -24.27 -5.40
CA LEU A 33 1.74 -24.08 -5.72
C LEU A 33 0.92 -23.60 -4.51
N VAL A 34 1.15 -24.15 -3.31
CA VAL A 34 0.57 -23.67 -2.05
C VAL A 34 1.06 -22.24 -1.80
N LEU A 35 2.37 -21.99 -1.93
CA LEU A 35 2.96 -20.66 -1.92
C LEU A 35 2.35 -19.74 -3.00
N ARG A 36 1.90 -20.26 -4.15
CA ARG A 36 1.26 -19.47 -5.23
C ARG A 36 -0.26 -19.29 -5.05
N GLN A 37 -0.94 -20.18 -4.33
CA GLN A 37 -2.32 -19.98 -3.88
C GLN A 37 -2.38 -18.96 -2.73
N VAL A 38 -1.34 -18.95 -1.88
CA VAL A 38 -1.15 -17.97 -0.80
C VAL A 38 -0.63 -16.62 -1.34
N ARG A 39 0.33 -16.60 -2.28
CA ARG A 39 0.87 -15.38 -2.89
C ARG A 39 -0.05 -14.78 -3.95
N GLY A 40 -0.97 -13.94 -3.50
CA GLY A 40 -1.48 -12.85 -4.32
C GLY A 40 -0.37 -11.83 -4.63
N ILE A 41 0.25 -11.97 -5.82
CA ILE A 41 1.29 -11.10 -6.44
C ILE A 41 2.76 -11.54 -6.15
N PRO A 42 3.63 -11.67 -7.17
CA PRO A 42 5.08 -11.86 -6.97
C PRO A 42 5.74 -10.67 -6.25
N GLY A 43 6.65 -10.94 -5.32
CA GLY A 43 7.36 -9.90 -4.56
C GLY A 43 6.59 -9.34 -3.35
N HIS A 44 5.32 -9.71 -3.16
CA HIS A 44 4.57 -9.43 -1.95
C HIS A 44 3.80 -10.66 -1.47
N ILE A 45 4.25 -11.25 -0.37
CA ILE A 45 3.54 -11.40 0.92
C ILE A 45 4.28 -12.47 1.72
N ASN A 46 4.87 -12.06 2.84
CA ASN A 46 5.15 -12.97 3.95
C ASN A 46 3.95 -12.84 4.92
N TYR A 47 3.02 -13.80 4.94
CA TYR A 47 1.99 -13.81 5.98
C TYR A 47 2.62 -14.34 7.26
N TYR A 48 2.61 -13.53 8.31
CA TYR A 48 3.14 -13.93 9.61
C TYR A 48 2.04 -14.49 10.50
N LEU A 49 2.23 -15.73 10.92
CA LEU A 49 1.52 -16.31 12.05
C LEU A 49 2.15 -15.77 13.33
N THR A 50 1.37 -15.01 14.07
CA THR A 50 1.64 -14.67 15.47
C THR A 50 0.65 -15.45 16.33
N PHE A 51 1.15 -16.13 17.35
CA PHE A 51 0.36 -16.75 18.40
C PHE A 51 0.82 -16.25 19.75
N CYS A 52 -0.09 -16.20 20.72
CA CYS A 52 0.23 -15.88 22.10
C CYS A 52 -0.45 -16.87 23.04
N VAL A 53 0.16 -17.11 24.20
CA VAL A 53 -0.45 -17.78 25.36
C VAL A 53 -0.03 -17.01 26.62
N LYS A 54 -0.94 -16.94 27.59
CA LYS A 54 -0.64 -16.43 28.93
C LYS A 54 -0.40 -17.60 29.89
N LEU A 55 0.79 -17.62 30.45
CA LEU A 55 1.26 -18.68 31.34
C LEU A 55 0.90 -18.33 32.80
N ARG A 56 0.30 -19.27 33.53
CA ARG A 56 0.14 -19.15 34.99
C ARG A 56 1.25 -19.95 35.67
N TYR A 57 2.30 -19.27 36.13
CA TYR A 57 3.41 -19.84 36.90
C TYR A 57 3.72 -19.06 38.20
N THR A 58 4.20 -19.77 39.21
CA THR A 58 4.51 -19.27 40.56
C THR A 58 6.01 -19.04 40.82
N MET A 59 6.88 -19.58 39.96
CA MET A 59 8.34 -19.39 40.02
C MET A 59 8.77 -17.95 39.66
N PRO A 60 9.99 -17.51 40.05
CA PRO A 60 10.51 -16.18 39.70
C PRO A 60 10.70 -15.99 38.20
N ASP A 61 10.50 -14.77 37.72
CA ASP A 61 10.56 -14.37 36.32
C ASP A 61 11.88 -14.76 35.61
N ALA A 62 13.02 -14.67 36.29
CA ALA A 62 14.33 -15.09 35.75
C ALA A 62 14.46 -16.62 35.60
N GLU A 63 13.86 -17.40 36.49
CA GLU A 63 13.79 -18.86 36.35
C GLU A 63 12.83 -19.25 35.21
N ALA A 64 11.73 -18.51 35.07
CA ALA A 64 10.78 -18.69 33.99
C ALA A 64 11.41 -18.36 32.61
N GLU A 65 12.22 -17.31 32.50
CA GLU A 65 12.98 -17.01 31.28
C GLU A 65 13.96 -18.15 30.93
N LEU A 66 14.74 -18.62 31.91
CA LEU A 66 15.72 -19.70 31.70
C LEU A 66 15.03 -20.99 31.23
N ARG A 67 13.88 -21.35 31.83
CA ARG A 67 13.05 -22.48 31.39
C ARG A 67 12.48 -22.27 29.98
N ALA A 68 12.00 -21.07 29.65
CA ALA A 68 11.50 -20.75 28.31
C ALA A 68 12.60 -20.83 27.24
N ARG A 69 13.80 -20.31 27.53
CA ARG A 69 14.98 -20.39 26.66
C ARG A 69 15.42 -21.84 26.44
N GLY A 70 15.52 -22.62 27.52
CA GLY A 70 15.88 -24.05 27.45
C GLY A 70 14.84 -24.90 26.71
N ALA A 71 13.55 -24.60 26.90
CA ALA A 71 12.46 -25.22 26.15
C ALA A 71 12.53 -24.89 24.66
N TRP A 72 12.85 -23.64 24.30
CA TRP A 72 13.01 -23.21 22.90
C TRP A 72 14.15 -23.93 22.16
N VAL A 73 15.33 -24.05 22.79
CA VAL A 73 16.47 -24.81 22.24
C VAL A 73 16.12 -26.29 22.10
N SER A 74 15.49 -26.89 23.11
CA SER A 74 15.11 -28.31 23.08
C SER A 74 14.07 -28.59 22.00
N LEU A 75 13.08 -27.72 21.84
CA LEU A 75 12.09 -27.78 20.76
C LEU A 75 12.76 -27.68 19.39
N ARG A 76 13.77 -26.84 19.22
CA ARG A 76 14.56 -26.71 17.98
C ARG A 76 15.45 -27.92 17.67
N CYS A 77 15.97 -28.62 18.68
CA CYS A 77 16.68 -29.89 18.48
C CYS A 77 15.72 -31.05 18.16
N MET A 78 14.49 -31.01 18.69
CA MET A 78 13.44 -31.96 18.38
C MET A 78 12.80 -31.73 17.01
N GLN A 79 12.66 -30.46 16.57
CA GLN A 79 12.02 -30.05 15.33
C GLN A 79 12.94 -29.14 14.50
N PRO A 80 13.92 -29.69 13.76
CA PRO A 80 14.95 -28.89 13.10
C PRO A 80 14.42 -27.97 11.98
N SER A 81 13.22 -28.25 11.45
CA SER A 81 12.53 -27.39 10.48
C SER A 81 12.26 -25.96 10.99
N ILE A 82 12.21 -25.74 12.31
CA ILE A 82 12.14 -24.40 12.92
C ILE A 82 13.29 -23.49 12.45
N GLY A 83 14.47 -24.07 12.18
CA GLY A 83 15.66 -23.37 11.67
C GLY A 83 15.77 -23.29 10.16
N THR A 84 14.73 -23.63 9.39
CA THR A 84 14.76 -23.52 7.92
C THR A 84 14.68 -22.07 7.44
N PHE A 85 15.17 -21.80 6.23
CA PHE A 85 14.94 -20.56 5.49
C PHE A 85 15.00 -20.81 3.97
N SER A 86 14.37 -19.93 3.20
CA SER A 86 14.31 -20.02 1.73
C SER A 86 15.44 -19.21 1.11
N GLU A 87 16.13 -19.76 0.10
CA GLU A 87 17.18 -19.06 -0.66
C GLU A 87 17.08 -19.43 -2.14
N GLY A 88 16.53 -18.53 -2.95
CA GLY A 88 16.15 -18.83 -4.33
C GLY A 88 15.09 -19.94 -4.40
N ASP A 89 15.30 -20.91 -5.30
CA ASP A 89 14.47 -22.12 -5.45
C ASP A 89 14.70 -23.21 -4.39
N HIS A 90 15.60 -22.99 -3.41
CA HIS A 90 16.00 -23.99 -2.42
C HIS A 90 15.52 -23.64 -1.01
N MET A 91 15.10 -24.67 -0.28
CA MET A 91 15.00 -24.62 1.19
C MET A 91 16.37 -24.98 1.78
N LYS A 92 16.87 -24.18 2.72
CA LYS A 92 18.10 -24.44 3.47
C LYS A 92 17.79 -24.60 4.97
N VAL A 93 18.61 -25.40 5.66
CA VAL A 93 18.57 -25.53 7.12
C VAL A 93 19.97 -25.78 7.66
N SER A 94 20.34 -25.06 8.73
CA SER A 94 21.54 -25.37 9.52
C SER A 94 21.20 -26.41 10.58
N VAL A 95 22.05 -27.40 10.80
CA VAL A 95 21.99 -28.24 12.01
C VAL A 95 22.52 -27.42 13.20
N LEU A 96 21.84 -27.48 14.35
CA LEU A 96 22.26 -26.76 15.55
C LEU A 96 23.31 -27.59 16.30
N GLU A 97 24.41 -26.99 16.74
CA GLU A 97 25.44 -27.67 17.54
C GLU A 97 25.51 -27.05 18.95
N PRO A 98 26.04 -27.77 19.96
CA PRO A 98 26.20 -27.23 21.31
C PRO A 98 26.92 -25.87 21.35
N GLY A 99 27.96 -25.70 20.52
CA GLY A 99 28.73 -24.46 20.40
C GLY A 99 28.09 -23.35 19.56
N SER A 100 26.89 -23.54 19.00
CA SER A 100 26.15 -22.52 18.24
C SER A 100 24.76 -22.19 18.82
N VAL A 101 24.44 -22.72 20.00
CA VAL A 101 23.18 -22.43 20.73
C VAL A 101 23.02 -20.93 21.02
N ASP A 102 24.07 -20.27 21.50
CA ASP A 102 23.98 -18.86 21.90
C ASP A 102 23.71 -17.95 20.70
N ALA A 103 24.40 -18.17 19.58
CA ALA A 103 24.19 -17.44 18.33
C ALA A 103 22.82 -17.73 17.68
N TRP A 104 22.29 -18.95 17.81
CA TRP A 104 20.93 -19.22 17.33
C TRP A 104 19.85 -18.64 18.26
N THR A 105 20.09 -18.57 19.57
CA THR A 105 19.13 -17.99 20.53
C THR A 105 19.17 -16.47 20.58
N SER A 106 20.30 -15.79 20.31
CA SER A 106 20.33 -14.33 20.14
C SER A 106 19.41 -13.86 19.02
N ASP A 107 19.31 -14.66 17.97
CA ASP A 107 18.63 -14.31 16.72
C ASP A 107 17.16 -14.77 16.70
N THR A 108 16.74 -15.58 17.68
CA THR A 108 15.38 -16.17 17.73
C THR A 108 14.66 -16.11 19.08
N PHE A 109 15.35 -15.83 20.20
CA PHE A 109 14.74 -15.76 21.53
C PHE A 109 14.94 -14.37 22.16
N PHE A 110 13.85 -13.63 22.31
CA PHE A 110 13.87 -12.23 22.74
C PHE A 110 13.13 -12.04 24.06
N VAL A 111 13.69 -11.25 24.97
CA VAL A 111 13.14 -11.02 26.32
C VAL A 111 12.74 -9.56 26.46
N HIS A 112 11.47 -9.31 26.75
CA HIS A 112 10.88 -7.98 26.77
C HIS A 112 10.49 -7.55 28.18
N ALA A 113 11.50 -7.38 29.04
CA ALA A 113 11.32 -7.05 30.46
C ALA A 113 10.57 -5.72 30.71
N SER A 114 10.60 -4.79 29.76
CA SER A 114 9.94 -3.48 29.82
C SER A 114 8.54 -3.43 29.19
N ALA A 115 8.11 -4.48 28.46
CA ALA A 115 6.84 -4.44 27.73
C ALA A 115 5.61 -4.47 28.66
N GLU A 116 4.53 -3.80 28.24
CA GLU A 116 3.29 -3.68 29.03
C GLU A 116 2.27 -4.80 28.75
N SER A 117 2.29 -5.37 27.55
CA SER A 117 1.50 -6.55 27.17
C SER A 117 1.93 -7.13 25.82
N ALA A 118 1.61 -8.39 25.58
CA ALA A 118 1.82 -9.03 24.28
C ALA A 118 1.04 -8.34 23.15
N LEU A 119 -0.14 -7.79 23.44
CA LEU A 119 -0.98 -7.05 22.49
C LEU A 119 -0.34 -5.73 22.04
N ALA A 120 0.37 -5.05 22.94
CA ALA A 120 1.16 -3.88 22.59
C ALA A 120 2.36 -4.29 21.73
N LEU A 121 3.16 -5.26 22.21
CA LEU A 121 4.37 -5.71 21.53
C LEU A 121 4.08 -6.24 20.11
N SER A 122 3.04 -7.05 19.92
CA SER A 122 2.70 -7.65 18.61
C SER A 122 2.42 -6.63 17.50
N SER A 123 2.05 -5.39 17.85
CA SER A 123 1.86 -4.29 16.88
C SER A 123 3.18 -3.67 16.38
N THR A 124 4.29 -3.98 17.03
CA THR A 124 5.63 -3.41 16.76
C THR A 124 6.66 -4.44 16.29
N LEU A 125 6.41 -5.73 16.53
CA LEU A 125 7.28 -6.83 16.11
C LEU A 125 7.54 -6.78 14.60
N GLN A 126 8.82 -6.75 14.22
CA GLN A 126 9.21 -6.74 12.81
C GLN A 126 9.11 -8.15 12.20
N PRO A 127 8.76 -8.25 10.91
CA PRO A 127 8.68 -9.52 10.19
C PRO A 127 10.05 -10.21 10.09
N THR A 128 10.26 -11.29 10.85
CA THR A 128 11.52 -12.06 10.85
C THR A 128 11.63 -13.00 9.64
N THR A 129 12.83 -13.22 9.12
CA THR A 129 13.10 -14.33 8.19
C THR A 129 13.10 -15.68 8.91
N GLY A 130 13.48 -15.69 10.21
CA GLY A 130 13.40 -16.83 11.12
C GLY A 130 11.99 -17.14 11.65
N MET A 131 11.88 -18.21 12.43
CA MET A 131 10.84 -18.35 13.43
C MET A 131 11.39 -17.83 14.76
N ALA A 132 10.61 -17.06 15.51
CA ALA A 132 11.03 -16.35 16.71
C ALA A 132 10.08 -16.58 17.90
N LEU A 133 10.64 -16.49 19.10
CA LEU A 133 9.93 -16.57 20.38
C LEU A 133 10.23 -15.31 21.20
N HIS A 134 9.18 -14.65 21.69
CA HIS A 134 9.28 -13.45 22.51
C HIS A 134 8.68 -13.72 23.90
N PHE A 135 9.49 -13.61 24.95
CA PHE A 135 9.09 -13.84 26.34
C PHE A 135 8.85 -12.50 27.05
N LEU A 136 7.68 -12.34 27.69
CA LEU A 136 7.30 -11.16 28.48
C LEU A 136 7.16 -11.59 29.95
N PRO A 137 8.20 -11.44 30.78
CA PRO A 137 8.17 -11.91 32.17
C PRO A 137 7.05 -11.22 32.97
N ARG A 138 7.02 -9.88 32.92
CA ARG A 138 6.10 -9.01 33.67
C ARG A 138 4.61 -9.34 33.50
N THR A 139 4.18 -9.76 32.30
CA THR A 139 2.79 -10.14 32.02
C THR A 139 2.56 -11.65 31.98
N LYS A 140 3.64 -12.44 32.08
CA LYS A 140 3.68 -13.90 31.94
C LYS A 140 3.17 -14.39 30.58
N GLU A 141 3.45 -13.63 29.53
CA GLU A 141 2.99 -13.91 28.17
C GLU A 141 4.14 -14.37 27.27
N VAL A 142 3.83 -15.28 26.34
CA VAL A 142 4.78 -15.78 25.33
C VAL A 142 4.15 -15.60 23.96
N ILE A 143 4.87 -14.91 23.07
CA ILE A 143 4.50 -14.73 21.67
C ILE A 143 5.41 -15.59 20.80
N MET A 144 4.84 -16.32 19.84
CA MET A 144 5.57 -17.14 18.88
C MET A 144 5.21 -16.69 17.46
N CYS A 145 6.23 -16.39 16.65
CA CYS A 145 6.09 -15.74 15.35
C CYS A 145 6.82 -16.54 14.24
N ALA A 146 6.13 -16.80 13.11
CA ALA A 146 6.71 -17.47 11.94
C ALA A 146 6.04 -17.03 10.64
N SER A 147 6.73 -17.19 9.52
CA SER A 147 6.09 -17.10 8.19
C SER A 147 5.26 -18.35 7.89
N HIS A 148 4.09 -18.16 7.28
CA HIS A 148 3.26 -19.23 6.70
C HIS A 148 4.01 -20.10 5.68
N GLU A 149 5.13 -19.64 5.12
CA GLU A 149 5.99 -20.44 4.24
C GLU A 149 6.73 -21.57 4.97
N LYS A 150 6.73 -21.58 6.31
CA LYS A 150 7.42 -22.59 7.14
C LYS A 150 6.48 -23.47 7.95
N ILE A 151 5.38 -22.90 8.45
CA ILE A 151 4.45 -23.60 9.34
C ILE A 151 3.05 -23.00 9.19
N ASP A 152 2.02 -23.84 9.32
CA ASP A 152 0.63 -23.39 9.38
C ASP A 152 0.16 -23.14 10.83
N GLY A 153 -1.06 -22.63 10.99
CA GLY A 153 -1.61 -22.30 12.30
C GLY A 153 -1.80 -23.50 13.22
N HIS A 154 -1.94 -24.72 12.70
CA HIS A 154 -2.08 -25.93 13.50
C HIS A 154 -0.72 -26.47 13.94
N GLY A 155 0.26 -26.51 13.04
CA GLY A 155 1.65 -26.80 13.39
C GLY A 155 2.19 -25.83 14.45
N MET A 156 1.86 -24.54 14.33
CA MET A 156 2.21 -23.51 15.30
C MET A 156 1.59 -23.76 16.68
N VAL A 157 0.32 -24.19 16.73
CA VAL A 157 -0.35 -24.60 17.98
C VAL A 157 0.28 -25.86 18.58
N MET A 158 0.66 -26.84 17.76
CA MET A 158 1.35 -28.05 18.24
C MET A 158 2.75 -27.74 18.79
N LEU A 159 3.50 -26.83 18.17
CA LEU A 159 4.77 -26.35 18.73
C LEU A 159 4.56 -25.58 20.04
N LEU A 160 3.44 -24.84 20.18
CA LEU A 160 3.14 -24.07 21.39
C LEU A 160 2.73 -24.98 22.56
N ASP A 161 1.99 -26.06 22.29
CA ASP A 161 1.69 -27.14 23.24
C ASP A 161 2.99 -27.86 23.67
N GLN A 162 3.85 -28.23 22.73
CA GLN A 162 5.16 -28.83 23.03
C GLN A 162 6.07 -27.89 23.84
N LEU A 163 6.09 -26.59 23.53
CA LEU A 163 6.82 -25.58 24.29
C LEU A 163 6.29 -25.46 25.73
N CYS A 164 4.97 -25.41 25.91
CA CYS A 164 4.34 -25.39 27.24
C CYS A 164 4.68 -26.65 28.04
N ASN A 165 4.65 -27.82 27.40
CA ASN A 165 5.04 -29.09 28.03
C ASN A 165 6.54 -29.12 28.39
N LEU A 166 7.42 -28.58 27.55
CA LEU A 166 8.87 -28.49 27.84
C LEU A 166 9.20 -27.46 28.94
N MET A 167 8.43 -26.38 29.09
CA MET A 167 8.58 -25.46 30.22
C MET A 167 8.09 -26.07 31.55
N ALA A 168 7.03 -26.89 31.50
CA ALA A 168 6.49 -27.61 32.65
C ALA A 168 7.40 -28.80 33.06
N PHE A 169 7.97 -29.51 32.08
CA PHE A 169 8.82 -30.68 32.25
C PHE A 169 10.14 -30.52 31.45
N PRO A 170 11.10 -29.72 31.96
CA PRO A 170 12.35 -29.46 31.25
C PRO A 170 13.11 -30.73 30.91
N SER A 171 13.51 -30.84 29.65
CA SER A 171 14.33 -31.93 29.10
C SER A 171 15.56 -31.33 28.40
N PRO A 172 16.74 -31.98 28.44
CA PRO A 172 17.93 -31.43 27.81
C PRO A 172 17.85 -31.49 26.27
N PRO A 173 18.45 -30.52 25.55
CA PRO A 173 18.45 -30.51 24.09
C PRO A 173 19.32 -31.64 23.50
N MET A 174 18.73 -32.44 22.60
CA MET A 174 19.40 -33.58 21.94
C MET A 174 19.92 -33.18 20.55
N PHE A 175 21.19 -32.78 20.46
CA PHE A 175 21.79 -32.28 19.23
C PHE A 175 22.05 -33.35 18.16
N GLU A 176 22.22 -34.61 18.57
CA GLU A 176 22.44 -35.74 17.66
C GLU A 176 21.22 -36.01 16.76
N ASP A 177 21.47 -36.54 15.56
CA ASP A 177 20.46 -36.98 14.58
C ASP A 177 19.36 -35.93 14.26
N GLN A 178 19.73 -34.65 14.22
CA GLN A 178 18.83 -33.62 13.67
C GLN A 178 18.58 -33.80 12.16
N ALA A 179 19.56 -34.35 11.42
CA ALA A 179 19.42 -34.57 9.98
C ALA A 179 18.35 -35.63 9.66
N GLY A 180 18.30 -36.76 10.39
CA GLY A 180 17.27 -37.79 10.21
C GLY A 180 15.84 -37.32 10.55
N ARG A 181 15.71 -36.23 11.33
CA ARG A 181 14.42 -35.61 11.68
C ARG A 181 13.91 -34.61 10.62
N LEU A 182 14.67 -34.32 9.58
CA LEU A 182 14.25 -33.43 8.48
C LEU A 182 13.27 -34.14 7.54
N SER A 183 11.99 -33.73 7.57
CA SER A 183 10.94 -34.35 6.74
C SER A 183 10.99 -33.87 5.28
N PRO A 184 10.70 -34.77 4.29
CA PRO A 184 10.49 -34.41 2.89
C PRO A 184 9.10 -33.74 2.67
N PRO A 185 8.76 -33.31 1.44
CA PRO A 185 7.42 -32.81 1.12
C PRO A 185 6.29 -33.80 1.40
N LEU A 186 5.06 -33.31 1.60
CA LEU A 186 3.89 -34.13 1.93
C LEU A 186 3.68 -35.30 0.97
N ASP A 187 3.78 -35.04 -0.33
CA ASP A 187 3.51 -36.02 -1.37
C ASP A 187 4.63 -37.05 -1.56
N VAL A 188 5.82 -36.76 -1.03
CA VAL A 188 6.87 -37.77 -0.83
C VAL A 188 6.56 -38.57 0.45
N ALA A 189 6.33 -37.89 1.58
CA ALA A 189 6.08 -38.52 2.90
C ALA A 189 4.82 -39.42 2.94
N ALA A 190 3.83 -39.13 2.09
CA ALA A 190 2.55 -39.84 1.96
C ALA A 190 2.29 -40.39 0.53
N GLU A 191 3.33 -40.44 -0.32
CA GLU A 191 3.33 -41.02 -1.69
C GLU A 191 2.23 -40.53 -2.66
N ILE A 192 1.78 -39.29 -2.50
CA ILE A 192 0.57 -38.75 -3.13
C ILE A 192 0.77 -38.52 -4.64
N GLY A 193 -0.14 -39.07 -5.44
CA GLY A 193 -0.15 -38.88 -6.91
C GLY A 193 -0.49 -37.47 -7.36
N SER A 194 -0.33 -37.21 -8.66
CA SER A 194 -0.69 -35.92 -9.29
C SER A 194 -2.19 -35.83 -9.59
N ALA A 195 -2.74 -34.62 -9.51
CA ALA A 195 -4.16 -34.33 -9.72
C ALA A 195 -4.59 -34.39 -11.21
N SER A 196 -5.80 -34.90 -11.47
CA SER A 196 -6.43 -34.80 -12.80
C SER A 196 -7.11 -33.44 -13.02
N LEU A 197 -7.34 -33.05 -14.27
CA LEU A 197 -8.05 -31.82 -14.63
C LEU A 197 -9.51 -31.84 -14.17
N GLU A 198 -10.16 -32.99 -14.30
CA GLU A 198 -11.53 -33.24 -13.81
C GLU A 198 -11.65 -32.97 -12.31
N MET A 199 -10.69 -33.46 -11.53
CA MET A 199 -10.61 -33.28 -10.08
C MET A 199 -10.36 -31.83 -9.68
N TRP A 200 -9.55 -31.09 -10.46
CA TRP A 200 -9.39 -29.63 -10.29
C TRP A 200 -10.67 -28.86 -10.55
N ASN A 201 -11.37 -29.14 -11.64
CA ASN A 201 -12.62 -28.47 -12.00
C ASN A 201 -13.71 -28.74 -10.96
N TRP A 202 -13.89 -30.01 -10.58
CA TRP A 202 -14.88 -30.40 -9.58
C TRP A 202 -14.57 -29.81 -8.19
N THR A 203 -13.29 -29.77 -7.80
CA THR A 203 -12.84 -29.05 -6.59
C THR A 203 -13.20 -27.57 -6.64
N ALA A 204 -12.98 -26.90 -7.77
CA ALA A 204 -13.31 -25.49 -7.94
C ALA A 204 -14.82 -25.23 -7.82
N ASP A 205 -15.68 -26.11 -8.36
CA ASP A 205 -17.13 -25.98 -8.23
C ASP A 205 -17.64 -26.23 -6.80
N VAL A 206 -17.09 -27.20 -6.04
CA VAL A 206 -17.47 -27.37 -4.62
C VAL A 206 -16.98 -26.20 -3.75
N LEU A 207 -15.75 -25.70 -3.98
CA LEU A 207 -15.26 -24.48 -3.31
C LEU A 207 -16.14 -23.26 -3.62
N LYS A 208 -16.61 -23.11 -4.85
CA LYS A 208 -17.53 -22.06 -5.31
C LYS A 208 -18.91 -22.20 -4.69
N GLU A 209 -19.43 -23.42 -4.55
CA GLU A 209 -20.71 -23.67 -3.90
C GLU A 209 -20.65 -23.32 -2.40
N TRP A 210 -19.61 -23.76 -1.69
CA TRP A 210 -19.35 -23.38 -0.31
C TRP A 210 -19.16 -21.85 -0.14
N LYS A 211 -18.43 -21.19 -1.04
CA LYS A 211 -18.32 -19.71 -1.08
C LYS A 211 -19.69 -19.03 -1.30
N ALA A 212 -20.60 -19.63 -2.06
CA ALA A 212 -21.93 -19.07 -2.33
C ALA A 212 -22.93 -19.22 -1.17
N ARG A 213 -22.77 -20.24 -0.30
CA ARG A 213 -23.61 -20.40 0.89
C ARG A 213 -23.24 -19.43 2.02
N ALA A 214 -21.96 -19.08 2.17
CA ALA A 214 -21.47 -18.26 3.29
C ALA A 214 -21.68 -16.75 3.06
N ALA A 215 -22.25 -16.07 4.05
CA ALA A 215 -22.35 -14.61 4.08
C ALA A 215 -21.01 -13.94 4.43
N HIS A 216 -20.19 -14.59 5.26
CA HIS A 216 -18.93 -14.07 5.77
C HIS A 216 -17.80 -15.11 5.63
N PRO A 217 -17.00 -15.07 4.54
CA PRO A 217 -15.95 -16.06 4.32
C PRO A 217 -14.70 -15.77 5.20
N LEU A 218 -14.40 -16.67 6.13
CA LEU A 218 -13.25 -16.63 7.04
C LEU A 218 -12.22 -17.70 6.60
N PHE A 219 -11.77 -17.57 5.34
CA PHE A 219 -10.93 -18.57 4.67
C PHE A 219 -9.52 -18.04 4.42
N MET A 220 -8.49 -18.90 4.54
CA MET A 220 -7.17 -18.58 3.99
C MET A 220 -7.32 -18.48 2.47
N THR A 221 -7.17 -17.28 1.92
CA THR A 221 -7.86 -16.93 0.67
C THR A 221 -7.29 -17.60 -0.57
N THR A 222 -8.12 -18.35 -1.28
CA THR A 222 -8.11 -18.35 -2.74
C THR A 222 -9.08 -17.28 -3.26
N ASP A 223 -8.71 -16.60 -4.34
CA ASP A 223 -9.48 -15.56 -5.04
C ASP A 223 -9.61 -14.19 -4.35
N ARG A 224 -8.49 -13.46 -4.24
CA ARG A 224 -8.50 -11.97 -4.25
C ARG A 224 -7.41 -11.40 -5.17
N PRO A 225 -7.73 -10.94 -6.40
CA PRO A 225 -6.78 -10.23 -7.25
C PRO A 225 -6.65 -8.76 -6.82
N GLY A 226 -5.68 -8.45 -5.95
CA GLY A 226 -5.35 -7.10 -5.53
C GLY A 226 -4.16 -7.06 -4.56
N PRO A 227 -3.58 -5.88 -4.28
CA PRO A 227 -2.62 -5.76 -3.19
C PRO A 227 -3.31 -6.12 -1.88
N ALA A 228 -2.60 -6.82 -0.99
CA ALA A 228 -3.13 -7.16 0.33
C ALA A 228 -3.50 -5.88 1.09
N VAL A 229 -4.78 -5.70 1.38
CA VAL A 229 -5.27 -4.65 2.28
C VAL A 229 -4.98 -5.14 3.70
N SER A 230 -3.73 -4.98 4.15
CA SER A 230 -3.24 -5.37 5.48
C SER A 230 -3.72 -4.41 6.58
N GLU A 231 -4.98 -3.98 6.48
CA GLU A 231 -5.76 -3.59 7.64
C GLU A 231 -6.21 -4.88 8.35
N VAL A 232 -5.26 -5.52 9.04
CA VAL A 232 -5.56 -6.49 10.09
C VAL A 232 -6.46 -5.79 11.13
N ASN A 233 -7.19 -6.56 11.95
CA ASN A 233 -7.86 -6.06 13.16
C ASN A 233 -7.68 -7.10 14.29
N THR A 234 -7.23 -6.70 15.49
CA THR A 234 -7.27 -7.58 16.67
C THR A 234 -8.70 -7.59 17.18
N ALA A 235 -9.22 -8.80 17.38
CA ALA A 235 -10.22 -9.06 18.39
C ALA A 235 -9.50 -9.72 19.57
N LEU A 236 -9.33 -9.03 20.70
CA LEU A 236 -8.85 -9.67 21.92
C LEU A 236 -10.03 -10.43 22.54
N LEU A 237 -10.23 -11.67 22.10
CA LEU A 237 -11.26 -12.54 22.63
C LEU A 237 -10.88 -12.99 24.05
N THR A 238 -11.39 -12.29 25.05
CA THR A 238 -11.27 -12.68 26.45
C THR A 238 -12.37 -13.68 26.79
N LEU A 239 -11.99 -14.89 27.19
CA LEU A 239 -12.91 -15.92 27.67
C LEU A 239 -13.33 -15.61 29.11
N SER A 240 -14.60 -15.85 29.48
CA SER A 240 -14.97 -15.88 30.90
C SER A 240 -14.47 -17.17 31.56
N GLU A 241 -14.33 -17.20 32.89
CA GLU A 241 -13.98 -18.43 33.60
C GLU A 241 -14.98 -19.57 33.32
N ASN A 242 -16.25 -19.24 33.08
CA ASN A 242 -17.29 -20.20 32.70
C ASN A 242 -17.09 -20.75 31.28
N ASP A 243 -16.69 -19.90 30.32
CA ASP A 243 -16.35 -20.32 28.96
C ASP A 243 -15.10 -21.19 28.97
N SER A 244 -14.01 -20.72 29.61
CA SER A 244 -12.78 -21.48 29.81
C SER A 244 -13.08 -22.85 30.43
N ALA A 245 -13.86 -22.91 31.51
CA ALA A 245 -14.23 -24.18 32.15
C ALA A 245 -15.15 -25.04 31.27
N ALA A 246 -16.07 -24.47 30.49
CA ALA A 246 -16.91 -25.22 29.55
C ALA A 246 -16.08 -25.81 28.39
N ILE A 247 -15.11 -25.05 27.88
CA ILE A 247 -14.14 -25.45 26.86
C ILE A 247 -13.25 -26.59 27.39
N SER A 248 -12.62 -26.42 28.57
CA SER A 248 -11.81 -27.47 29.20
C SER A 248 -12.59 -28.76 29.47
N ARG A 249 -13.84 -28.65 29.95
CA ARG A 249 -14.71 -29.84 30.16
C ARG A 249 -15.08 -30.51 28.83
N SER A 250 -15.36 -29.73 27.78
CA SER A 250 -15.74 -30.28 26.47
C SER A 250 -14.57 -30.98 25.77
N ALA A 251 -13.36 -30.45 25.92
CA ALA A 251 -12.12 -31.08 25.45
C ALA A 251 -11.76 -32.33 26.27
N ALA A 252 -11.89 -32.29 27.60
CA ALA A 252 -11.62 -33.43 28.49
C ALA A 252 -12.62 -34.60 28.35
N LEU A 253 -13.72 -34.41 27.61
CA LEU A 253 -14.70 -35.44 27.23
C LEU A 253 -14.55 -35.88 25.76
N ASP A 254 -13.44 -35.54 25.10
CA ASP A 254 -13.14 -35.80 23.67
C ASP A 254 -14.23 -35.31 22.69
N SER A 255 -15.13 -34.43 23.14
CA SER A 255 -16.36 -34.08 22.41
C SER A 255 -16.15 -33.05 21.28
N VAL A 256 -15.06 -32.27 21.36
CA VAL A 256 -14.53 -31.33 20.37
C VAL A 256 -13.02 -31.26 20.56
N SER A 257 -12.25 -31.13 19.47
CA SER A 257 -10.79 -30.99 19.58
C SER A 257 -10.37 -29.55 19.90
N VAL A 258 -9.16 -29.38 20.44
CA VAL A 258 -8.53 -28.06 20.63
C VAL A 258 -8.57 -27.22 19.34
N ASN A 259 -8.37 -27.86 18.20
CA ASN A 259 -8.45 -27.20 16.90
C ASN A 259 -9.85 -26.64 16.58
N ASP A 260 -10.91 -27.42 16.86
CA ASP A 260 -12.29 -26.99 16.60
C ASP A 260 -12.67 -25.81 17.49
N LEU A 261 -12.20 -25.86 18.74
CA LEU A 261 -12.36 -24.80 19.73
C LEU A 261 -11.65 -23.51 19.30
N MET A 262 -10.43 -23.60 18.76
CA MET A 262 -9.68 -22.42 18.25
C MET A 262 -10.28 -21.83 16.97
N ASN A 263 -10.75 -22.66 16.03
CA ASN A 263 -11.45 -22.17 14.84
C ASN A 263 -12.82 -21.58 15.19
N GLY A 264 -13.54 -22.19 16.14
CA GLY A 264 -14.78 -21.64 16.70
C GLY A 264 -14.56 -20.30 17.43
N ALA A 265 -13.45 -20.19 18.18
CA ALA A 265 -13.04 -18.94 18.84
C ALA A 265 -12.74 -17.84 17.82
N LEU A 266 -12.00 -18.16 16.74
CA LEU A 266 -11.71 -17.21 15.66
C LEU A 266 -12.98 -16.71 14.95
N ILE A 267 -13.95 -17.59 14.67
CA ILE A 267 -15.25 -17.19 14.10
C ILE A 267 -16.01 -16.28 15.07
N MET A 268 -16.08 -16.63 16.36
CA MET A 268 -16.76 -15.80 17.35
C MET A 268 -16.09 -14.44 17.55
N ALA A 269 -14.75 -14.37 17.51
CA ALA A 269 -13.99 -13.13 17.59
C ALA A 269 -14.30 -12.19 16.40
N VAL A 270 -14.33 -12.72 15.17
CA VAL A 270 -14.69 -11.92 13.98
C VAL A 270 -16.18 -11.56 13.98
N LYS A 271 -17.08 -12.43 14.49
CA LYS A 271 -18.49 -12.10 14.67
C LYS A 271 -18.68 -10.93 15.66
N GLN A 272 -18.05 -11.01 16.83
CA GLN A 272 -18.16 -10.01 17.90
C GLN A 272 -17.54 -8.65 17.54
N HIS A 273 -16.42 -8.63 16.81
CA HIS A 273 -15.70 -7.37 16.52
C HIS A 273 -15.91 -6.85 15.08
N GLY A 274 -16.38 -7.68 14.14
CA GLY A 274 -16.52 -7.33 12.72
C GLY A 274 -17.74 -6.50 12.35
N ARG A 275 -18.60 -6.13 13.32
CA ARG A 275 -19.94 -5.52 13.12
C ARG A 275 -20.96 -6.46 12.44
N PHE A 276 -20.83 -7.78 12.63
CA PHE A 276 -21.69 -8.80 12.01
C PHE A 276 -22.53 -9.54 13.06
N GLU A 277 -23.69 -8.98 13.43
CA GLU A 277 -24.54 -9.55 14.50
C GLU A 277 -25.12 -10.93 14.14
N THR A 278 -25.49 -11.13 12.88
CA THR A 278 -26.03 -12.39 12.34
C THR A 278 -25.46 -12.67 10.96
N GLY A 279 -25.15 -13.94 10.67
CA GLY A 279 -24.67 -14.36 9.36
C GLY A 279 -24.01 -15.74 9.42
N ASN A 280 -23.81 -16.34 8.25
CA ASN A 280 -23.27 -17.69 8.10
C ASN A 280 -21.82 -17.61 7.59
N TRP A 281 -20.94 -18.42 8.18
CA TRP A 281 -19.50 -18.23 8.12
C TRP A 281 -18.81 -19.34 7.36
N LEU A 282 -17.78 -19.01 6.58
CA LEU A 282 -16.90 -20.02 6.00
C LEU A 282 -15.67 -20.21 6.91
N GLY A 283 -15.71 -21.16 7.82
CA GLY A 283 -14.57 -21.56 8.64
C GLY A 283 -13.63 -22.55 7.93
N GLY A 284 -12.62 -23.02 8.65
CA GLY A 284 -11.70 -24.07 8.19
C GLY A 284 -11.82 -25.36 9.01
N ILE A 285 -12.02 -26.49 8.32
CA ILE A 285 -11.67 -27.82 8.85
C ILE A 285 -10.17 -27.99 8.70
N VAL A 286 -9.51 -28.36 9.79
CA VAL A 286 -8.10 -28.75 9.82
C VAL A 286 -8.01 -30.27 9.96
N LYS A 287 -7.16 -30.91 9.17
CA LYS A 287 -6.85 -32.34 9.23
C LYS A 287 -5.34 -32.56 9.41
N ASP A 288 -4.98 -33.29 10.45
CA ASP A 288 -3.62 -33.84 10.66
C ASP A 288 -3.31 -34.87 9.57
N ALA A 289 -2.17 -34.68 8.88
CA ALA A 289 -1.72 -35.56 7.80
C ALA A 289 -0.68 -36.61 8.24
N ARG A 290 -0.22 -36.65 9.50
CA ARG A 290 0.68 -37.71 9.99
C ARG A 290 0.11 -39.12 9.84
N PRO A 291 -1.17 -39.41 10.15
CA PRO A 291 -1.74 -40.75 9.98
C PRO A 291 -1.81 -41.22 8.51
N LEU A 292 -1.48 -40.32 7.58
CA LEU A 292 -1.53 -40.51 6.14
C LEU A 292 -0.12 -40.65 5.53
N CYS A 293 0.93 -40.30 6.26
CA CYS A 293 2.32 -40.54 5.90
C CYS A 293 2.73 -42.00 6.17
N LYS A 294 3.81 -42.45 5.52
CA LYS A 294 4.49 -43.70 5.90
C LYS A 294 5.45 -43.47 7.08
N HIS A 295 5.86 -44.56 7.72
CA HIS A 295 6.91 -44.55 8.74
C HIS A 295 8.25 -44.16 8.09
N PRO A 296 9.09 -43.29 8.71
CA PRO A 296 8.98 -42.75 10.08
C PRO A 296 8.14 -41.46 10.21
N PHE A 297 7.75 -40.84 9.10
CA PHE A 297 7.12 -39.52 9.07
C PHE A 297 5.72 -39.45 9.71
N ASN A 298 5.07 -40.60 9.94
CA ASN A 298 3.82 -40.71 10.69
C ASN A 298 3.96 -40.59 12.21
N THR A 299 5.18 -40.48 12.75
CA THR A 299 5.43 -40.38 14.20
C THR A 299 5.31 -38.93 14.72
N ARG A 300 5.26 -38.78 16.05
CA ARG A 300 5.27 -37.45 16.71
C ARG A 300 6.61 -36.70 16.58
N GLN A 301 7.68 -37.34 16.09
CA GLN A 301 9.01 -36.73 15.95
C GLN A 301 9.12 -35.82 14.73
N HIS A 302 8.22 -35.93 13.74
CA HIS A 302 8.18 -35.09 12.54
C HIS A 302 7.08 -34.00 12.59
N ALA A 303 6.68 -33.60 13.80
CA ALA A 303 5.48 -32.79 14.06
C ALA A 303 5.43 -31.40 13.40
N ALA A 304 6.58 -30.78 13.11
CA ALA A 304 6.68 -29.45 12.52
C ALA A 304 6.76 -29.44 10.97
N ALA A 305 6.47 -30.56 10.32
CA ALA A 305 6.37 -30.70 8.87
C ALA A 305 5.08 -31.44 8.47
N VAL A 306 4.01 -31.21 9.23
CA VAL A 306 2.70 -31.84 9.05
C VAL A 306 1.80 -30.88 8.29
N TYR A 307 1.80 -31.01 6.97
CA TYR A 307 1.01 -30.18 6.07
C TYR A 307 -0.49 -30.41 6.32
N PHE A 308 -1.17 -29.43 6.93
CA PHE A 308 -2.62 -29.54 7.10
C PHE A 308 -3.36 -29.28 5.79
N VAL A 309 -4.51 -29.93 5.64
CA VAL A 309 -5.42 -29.70 4.52
C VAL A 309 -6.64 -28.91 4.97
N THR A 310 -6.76 -27.66 4.51
CA THR A 310 -7.99 -26.86 4.63
C THR A 310 -9.11 -27.46 3.80
N CYS A 311 -10.22 -27.81 4.45
CA CYS A 311 -11.52 -27.84 3.79
C CYS A 311 -12.39 -26.70 4.34
N PRO A 312 -13.14 -25.96 3.50
CA PRO A 312 -14.16 -25.05 4.00
C PRO A 312 -15.17 -25.76 4.90
N ALA A 313 -15.43 -25.17 6.07
CA ALA A 313 -16.56 -25.50 6.93
C ALA A 313 -17.61 -24.40 6.78
N TYR A 314 -18.88 -24.75 6.58
CA TYR A 314 -19.98 -23.80 6.61
C TYR A 314 -20.60 -23.78 8.02
N VAL A 315 -20.36 -22.73 8.79
CA VAL A 315 -20.84 -22.58 10.17
C VAL A 315 -22.05 -21.63 10.18
N GLU A 316 -23.22 -22.16 10.49
CA GLU A 316 -24.49 -21.45 10.42
C GLU A 316 -24.75 -20.68 11.74
N ASN A 317 -24.87 -19.35 11.61
CA ASN A 317 -25.09 -18.35 12.65
C ASN A 317 -24.70 -18.76 14.10
N PRO A 318 -23.41 -19.04 14.38
CA PRO A 318 -22.98 -19.62 15.64
C PRO A 318 -23.26 -18.68 16.83
N LYS A 319 -23.70 -19.27 17.94
CA LYS A 319 -24.09 -18.58 19.18
C LYS A 319 -22.98 -18.54 20.22
N SER A 320 -22.03 -19.47 20.16
CA SER A 320 -20.88 -19.54 21.07
C SER A 320 -19.70 -20.27 20.43
N ILE A 321 -18.54 -20.20 21.09
CA ILE A 321 -17.31 -20.89 20.67
C ILE A 321 -17.53 -22.40 20.57
N LEU A 322 -18.25 -22.97 21.54
CA LEU A 322 -18.55 -24.40 21.60
C LEU A 322 -19.60 -24.84 20.56
N ASP A 323 -20.53 -23.96 20.20
CA ASP A 323 -21.48 -24.18 19.09
C ASP A 323 -20.73 -24.20 17.75
N ALA A 324 -19.93 -23.16 17.45
CA ALA A 324 -19.09 -23.12 16.25
C ALA A 324 -18.15 -24.34 16.16
N ALA A 325 -17.48 -24.72 17.26
CA ALA A 325 -16.61 -25.89 17.33
C ALA A 325 -17.35 -27.21 17.03
N ARG A 326 -18.60 -27.36 17.51
CA ARG A 326 -19.43 -28.55 17.21
C ARG A 326 -19.82 -28.60 15.74
N GLN A 327 -20.24 -27.48 15.15
CA GLN A 327 -20.57 -27.43 13.72
C GLN A 327 -19.36 -27.74 12.83
N ILE A 328 -18.16 -27.22 13.16
CA ILE A 328 -16.90 -27.56 12.48
C ILE A 328 -16.56 -29.05 12.63
N ARG A 329 -16.68 -29.60 13.84
CA ARG A 329 -16.48 -31.03 14.11
C ARG A 329 -17.42 -31.89 13.27
N ASP A 330 -18.70 -31.55 13.23
CA ASP A 330 -19.72 -32.36 12.56
C ASP A 330 -19.55 -32.34 11.04
N GLN A 331 -19.14 -31.21 10.47
CA GLN A 331 -18.77 -31.15 9.07
C GLN A 331 -17.41 -31.81 8.77
N ARG A 332 -16.44 -31.80 9.69
CA ARG A 332 -15.23 -32.64 9.56
C ARG A 332 -15.60 -34.12 9.53
N LEU A 333 -16.51 -34.57 10.40
CA LEU A 333 -16.96 -35.97 10.44
C LEU A 333 -17.71 -36.35 9.15
N ALA A 334 -18.64 -35.51 8.69
CA ALA A 334 -19.33 -35.71 7.42
C ALA A 334 -18.36 -35.71 6.22
N PHE A 335 -17.37 -34.82 6.21
CA PHE A 335 -16.30 -34.78 5.21
C PHE A 335 -15.43 -36.04 5.24
N GLN A 336 -15.10 -36.55 6.43
CA GLN A 336 -14.35 -37.80 6.63
C GLN A 336 -15.14 -39.06 6.23
N GLN A 337 -16.47 -38.96 6.11
CA GLN A 337 -17.37 -40.07 5.77
C GLN A 337 -17.85 -40.02 4.30
N ASN A 338 -17.75 -38.88 3.62
CA ASN A 338 -18.22 -38.70 2.25
C ASN A 338 -17.11 -39.07 1.23
N PRO A 339 -17.28 -40.14 0.42
CA PRO A 339 -16.24 -40.59 -0.52
C PRO A 339 -15.91 -39.58 -1.62
N GLU A 340 -16.87 -38.74 -2.02
CA GLU A 340 -16.63 -37.69 -3.00
C GLU A 340 -15.95 -36.49 -2.36
N ALA A 341 -16.35 -36.06 -1.16
CA ALA A 341 -15.67 -34.98 -0.45
C ALA A 341 -14.17 -35.28 -0.24
N LEU A 342 -13.83 -36.55 0.00
CA LEU A 342 -12.44 -37.03 0.03
C LEU A 342 -11.71 -36.94 -1.34
N ARG A 343 -12.43 -36.96 -2.47
CA ARG A 343 -11.86 -36.67 -3.81
C ARG A 343 -11.48 -35.20 -4.00
N ILE A 344 -12.09 -34.24 -3.28
CA ILE A 344 -11.76 -32.80 -3.37
C ILE A 344 -10.30 -32.59 -2.96
N VAL A 345 -9.92 -33.28 -1.88
CA VAL A 345 -8.59 -33.23 -1.30
C VAL A 345 -7.65 -34.26 -1.91
N GLN A 346 -8.10 -35.16 -2.79
CA GLN A 346 -7.26 -36.17 -3.42
C GLN A 346 -6.01 -35.64 -4.18
N PRO A 347 -5.99 -34.41 -4.74
CA PRO A 347 -4.78 -33.71 -5.20
C PRO A 347 -3.70 -33.48 -4.14
N ILE A 348 -4.11 -33.39 -2.88
CA ILE A 348 -3.30 -33.05 -1.70
C ILE A 348 -3.27 -34.22 -0.68
N LEU A 349 -4.09 -35.25 -0.89
CA LEU A 349 -4.25 -36.48 -0.09
C LEU A 349 -4.50 -37.68 -1.04
N GLY A 350 -3.45 -38.29 -1.57
CA GLY A 350 -3.52 -39.50 -2.42
C GLY A 350 -3.97 -40.77 -1.69
N ILE A 351 -4.88 -40.65 -0.72
CA ILE A 351 -5.21 -41.64 0.29
C ILE A 351 -6.73 -41.81 0.36
N THR A 352 -7.25 -42.75 -0.44
CA THR A 352 -8.12 -43.86 -0.01
C THR A 352 -8.28 -44.86 -1.15
N SER A 353 -7.26 -45.67 -1.43
CA SER A 353 -7.39 -46.81 -2.37
C SER A 353 -6.46 -48.01 -2.10
N VAL A 354 -6.12 -48.29 -0.83
CA VAL A 354 -5.92 -49.65 -0.28
C VAL A 354 -6.42 -49.62 1.17
N GLY A 355 -7.12 -50.66 1.62
CA GLY A 355 -7.66 -50.75 2.98
C GLY A 355 -6.73 -51.47 3.97
N GLY A 356 -6.90 -51.21 5.27
CA GLY A 356 -6.22 -51.96 6.34
C GLY A 356 -6.32 -51.30 7.71
N ASN A 357 -6.98 -52.00 8.65
CA ASN A 357 -6.92 -51.82 10.12
C ASN A 357 -6.92 -50.39 10.69
N GLN A 358 -8.12 -49.90 11.04
CA GLN A 358 -8.26 -49.02 12.21
C GLN A 358 -8.00 -49.83 13.49
N ASN A 359 -6.78 -49.79 14.03
CA ASN A 359 -6.50 -50.02 15.46
C ASN A 359 -5.04 -49.70 15.80
N GLN A 360 -4.78 -49.39 17.08
CA GLN A 360 -3.54 -48.80 17.61
C GLN A 360 -3.35 -47.31 17.19
N SER A 361 -2.90 -46.40 18.06
CA SER A 361 -2.49 -46.53 19.47
C SER A 361 -3.36 -45.70 20.42
N ARG A 362 -3.66 -46.28 21.59
CA ARG A 362 -4.20 -45.55 22.76
C ARG A 362 -3.05 -45.20 23.69
N SER A 363 -3.23 -44.11 24.44
CA SER A 363 -2.47 -43.72 25.65
C SER A 363 -0.93 -43.68 25.60
N GLN A 364 -0.40 -42.48 25.78
CA GLN A 364 0.41 -42.20 26.98
C GLN A 364 -0.19 -40.96 27.68
N ARG A 365 -0.36 -41.03 29.01
CA ARG A 365 -0.79 -39.90 29.85
C ARG A 365 0.40 -39.43 30.69
N PRO A 366 0.75 -38.14 30.69
CA PRO A 366 1.41 -37.52 31.83
C PRO A 366 0.52 -37.67 33.08
N GLN A 367 1.13 -37.89 34.25
CA GLN A 367 0.38 -38.06 35.50
C GLN A 367 -0.12 -36.72 36.06
N LYS A 368 -1.21 -36.76 36.81
CA LYS A 368 -1.76 -35.58 37.51
C LYS A 368 -0.93 -35.22 38.75
N THR A 369 -0.02 -34.24 38.67
CA THR A 369 0.49 -33.49 39.85
C THR A 369 1.25 -32.20 39.48
N SER A 370 0.53 -31.14 39.06
CA SER A 370 0.90 -29.74 39.33
C SER A 370 -0.25 -28.80 38.91
N GLN A 371 -0.38 -27.64 39.56
CA GLN A 371 -1.44 -26.66 39.27
C GLN A 371 -0.94 -25.57 38.32
N ALA A 372 -0.90 -25.87 37.01
CA ALA A 372 -0.69 -24.90 35.95
C ALA A 372 -1.91 -24.84 35.03
N GLN A 373 -2.82 -23.88 35.27
CA GLN A 373 -3.89 -23.57 34.33
C GLN A 373 -3.32 -22.74 33.18
N VAL A 374 -3.15 -23.35 32.01
CA VAL A 374 -2.82 -22.62 30.78
C VAL A 374 -4.09 -21.97 30.23
N GLU A 375 -4.04 -20.66 29.99
CA GLU A 375 -5.17 -19.90 29.46
C GLU A 375 -4.81 -19.36 28.06
N TYR A 376 -5.51 -19.90 27.06
CA TYR A 376 -5.18 -19.68 25.65
C TYR A 376 -5.72 -18.32 25.19
N ILE A 377 -4.82 -17.38 24.86
CA ILE A 377 -5.15 -16.03 24.38
C ILE A 377 -4.59 -15.85 22.96
N THR A 378 -5.36 -16.29 21.96
CA THR A 378 -4.98 -16.17 20.55
C THR A 378 -4.88 -14.70 20.13
N LEU A 379 -3.65 -14.22 19.88
CA LEU A 379 -3.38 -12.89 19.32
C LEU A 379 -3.07 -12.94 17.81
N SER A 380 -4.08 -12.68 16.99
CA SER A 380 -3.90 -12.18 15.62
C SER A 380 -4.21 -10.68 15.59
N SER A 381 -3.25 -9.83 15.17
CA SER A 381 -3.12 -8.48 15.74
C SER A 381 -3.25 -7.28 14.80
N VAL A 382 -4.19 -6.37 15.09
CA VAL A 382 -4.07 -4.90 15.02
C VAL A 382 -4.85 -4.25 16.18
N SER A 383 -4.13 -3.59 17.07
CA SER A 383 -4.72 -2.89 18.21
C SER A 383 -5.31 -1.54 17.76
N PHE A 384 -6.54 -1.24 18.19
CA PHE A 384 -7.11 0.11 18.14
C PHE A 384 -7.26 0.61 19.57
N THR A 385 -6.56 1.70 19.91
CA THR A 385 -6.68 2.33 21.22
C THR A 385 -7.80 3.38 21.20
N PHE A 386 -8.90 3.12 21.93
CA PHE A 386 -9.74 4.19 22.45
C PHE A 386 -9.47 4.33 23.95
N HIS A 387 -8.87 5.44 24.35
CA HIS A 387 -8.92 5.85 25.74
C HIS A 387 -10.22 6.61 25.98
N ASN A 388 -11.04 6.08 26.88
CA ASN A 388 -11.92 6.91 27.69
C ASN A 388 -12.06 6.25 29.07
N ASN A 389 -11.59 6.93 30.11
CA ASN A 389 -12.00 6.65 31.47
C ASN A 389 -11.98 7.96 32.26
N SER A 390 -13.08 8.18 32.97
CA SER A 390 -13.47 9.45 33.57
C SER A 390 -12.53 9.96 34.66
N THR A 391 -12.14 11.22 34.55
CA THR A 391 -12.15 12.18 35.68
C THR A 391 -12.87 13.45 35.24
N GLN A 392 -13.46 14.19 36.18
CA GLN A 392 -14.34 15.32 35.88
C GLN A 392 -13.56 16.64 35.74
N GLU A 393 -13.79 17.36 34.65
CA GLU A 393 -13.95 18.83 34.66
C GLU A 393 -14.74 19.26 33.42
N MET A 394 -15.70 20.18 33.56
CA MET A 394 -16.61 20.56 32.47
C MET A 394 -16.10 21.81 31.73
N THR A 395 -16.05 21.71 30.40
CA THR A 395 -15.65 22.80 29.50
C THR A 395 -16.73 23.08 28.43
N PRO A 396 -16.76 24.28 27.81
CA PRO A 396 -17.90 24.75 27.02
C PRO A 396 -18.28 23.90 25.79
N PHE A 397 -17.44 22.94 25.37
CA PHE A 397 -17.71 22.06 24.24
C PHE A 397 -18.90 21.10 24.50
N MET A 398 -19.09 20.65 25.75
CA MET A 398 -20.15 19.68 26.09
C MET A 398 -21.56 20.23 25.79
N ILE A 399 -21.77 21.53 26.03
CA ILE A 399 -23.02 22.26 25.77
C ILE A 399 -23.46 22.14 24.31
N ARG A 400 -22.50 22.07 23.37
CA ARG A 400 -22.78 21.96 21.93
C ARG A 400 -23.36 20.60 21.54
N SER A 401 -23.03 19.54 22.29
CA SER A 401 -23.43 18.16 21.97
C SER A 401 -24.88 17.82 22.30
N GLU A 402 -25.48 18.51 23.27
CA GLU A 402 -26.92 18.42 23.60
C GLU A 402 -27.75 19.06 22.49
N ILE A 403 -27.41 20.31 22.12
CA ILE A 403 -28.11 21.09 21.08
C ILE A 403 -28.10 20.35 19.73
N GLN A 404 -26.99 19.69 19.39
CA GLN A 404 -26.89 18.94 18.12
C GLN A 404 -27.69 17.63 18.13
N ARG A 405 -27.92 17.00 19.30
CA ARG A 405 -28.85 15.85 19.43
C ARG A 405 -30.32 16.25 19.30
N ALA A 406 -30.68 17.47 19.74
CA ALA A 406 -32.05 17.99 19.59
C ALA A 406 -32.47 18.29 18.13
N ILE A 407 -31.50 18.42 17.21
CA ILE A 407 -31.72 18.76 15.80
C ILE A 407 -31.84 17.52 14.91
N LEU A 408 -31.20 16.40 15.28
CA LEU A 408 -31.17 15.19 14.43
C LEU A 408 -32.41 14.30 14.57
N SER A 409 -33.24 14.50 15.60
CA SER A 409 -34.53 13.80 15.76
C SER A 409 -35.62 14.29 14.79
N THR A 410 -35.37 15.34 14.00
CA THR A 410 -36.38 16.00 13.16
C THR A 410 -36.35 15.58 11.68
N CYS A 411 -35.40 14.73 11.25
CA CYS A 411 -35.12 14.49 9.82
C CYS A 411 -34.99 13.00 9.41
N SER A 412 -36.00 12.17 9.69
CA SER A 412 -36.10 10.81 9.13
C SER A 412 -37.54 10.40 8.79
N GLY A 413 -38.12 11.01 7.74
CA GLY A 413 -39.48 10.73 7.27
C GLY A 413 -39.52 10.30 5.80
N THR A 414 -39.38 9.00 5.51
CA THR A 414 -39.43 8.45 4.14
C THR A 414 -40.76 7.77 3.82
N ARG A 415 -41.43 8.27 2.77
CA ARG A 415 -42.58 7.72 2.00
C ARG A 415 -43.16 6.36 2.46
N ALA A 416 -44.42 6.41 2.89
CA ALA A 416 -45.43 5.37 2.65
C ALA A 416 -46.77 6.03 2.24
N LYS A 417 -47.69 5.29 1.61
CA LYS A 417 -49.03 5.78 1.20
C LYS A 417 -50.13 5.27 2.17
N PRO A 418 -51.32 5.90 2.20
CA PRO A 418 -52.22 5.82 3.37
C PRO A 418 -53.28 4.71 3.30
N THR A 419 -53.62 4.14 4.46
CA THR A 419 -54.88 3.41 4.71
C THR A 419 -55.36 3.63 6.15
N ASP A 420 -56.57 4.19 6.27
CA ASP A 420 -57.59 4.06 7.34
C ASP A 420 -57.24 4.34 8.83
N PRO A 421 -57.96 5.25 9.54
CA PRO A 421 -57.72 5.56 10.95
C PRO A 421 -58.81 5.02 11.91
N SER A 422 -58.45 4.16 12.88
CA SER A 422 -59.31 3.97 14.06
C SER A 422 -58.56 3.59 15.36
N ARG A 423 -59.01 4.23 16.45
CA ARG A 423 -58.98 3.82 17.87
C ARG A 423 -57.65 3.41 18.54
N SER A 424 -57.25 4.26 19.52
CA SER A 424 -56.86 3.95 20.92
C SER A 424 -56.02 2.68 21.25
N GLY A 425 -55.06 2.71 22.18
CA GLY A 425 -54.74 3.72 23.20
C GLY A 425 -54.11 3.04 24.43
N SER A 426 -53.70 3.81 25.44
CA SER A 426 -52.80 3.40 26.55
C SER A 426 -51.35 3.08 26.10
N SER A 427 -50.32 3.12 26.95
CA SER A 427 -50.31 3.43 28.40
C SER A 427 -49.18 4.41 28.74
N LEU A 428 -49.52 5.51 29.41
CA LEU A 428 -48.58 6.58 29.81
C LEU A 428 -48.26 6.45 31.31
N ALA A 429 -47.60 5.36 31.70
CA ALA A 429 -47.40 5.02 33.12
C ALA A 429 -46.14 4.21 33.41
N HIS A 430 -44.95 4.83 33.27
CA HIS A 430 -43.74 4.51 34.06
C HIS A 430 -42.78 5.72 34.03
N LEU A 431 -41.88 5.81 35.03
CA LEU A 431 -40.93 6.92 35.30
C LEU A 431 -41.55 8.20 35.92
N LYS A 432 -41.93 8.13 37.21
CA LYS A 432 -42.11 9.32 38.06
C LYS A 432 -41.68 9.08 39.53
N THR A 433 -40.43 8.64 39.69
CA THR A 433 -39.74 8.31 40.95
C THR A 433 -38.24 8.47 40.71
N MET A 434 -37.43 9.23 41.47
CA MET A 434 -37.62 10.20 42.56
C MET A 434 -36.74 11.44 42.20
N GLY A 435 -37.07 12.71 42.45
CA GLY A 435 -37.05 13.40 43.76
C GLY A 435 -35.59 13.66 44.21
N LEU A 436 -35.07 14.88 44.47
CA LEU A 436 -35.57 16.28 44.61
C LEU A 436 -34.37 17.24 44.31
N SER A 437 -34.40 18.56 44.11
CA SER A 437 -35.39 19.64 43.83
C SER A 437 -34.60 20.91 43.40
N PHE A 438 -35.14 22.02 42.86
CA PHE A 438 -35.78 23.13 43.60
C PHE A 438 -36.39 24.22 42.67
N ASN A 439 -37.47 24.85 43.16
CA ASN A 439 -37.93 26.24 42.92
C ASN A 439 -38.11 26.83 41.50
N THR A 440 -39.34 26.76 40.97
CA THR A 440 -39.97 27.84 40.17
C THR A 440 -41.51 27.89 40.41
N SER A 441 -42.06 29.01 40.90
CA SER A 441 -43.51 29.34 40.96
C SER A 441 -43.80 30.62 41.77
N PRO A 442 -45.00 31.23 41.70
CA PRO A 442 -46.16 30.97 40.82
C PRO A 442 -46.72 32.24 40.12
N THR A 443 -47.97 32.13 39.59
CA THR A 443 -48.87 33.12 38.95
C THR A 443 -48.79 33.20 37.42
N VAL A 444 -49.79 32.81 36.61
CA VAL A 444 -51.17 32.29 36.78
C VAL A 444 -52.32 33.32 36.95
N ILE A 445 -53.13 33.41 35.89
CA ILE A 445 -54.56 33.82 35.77
C ILE A 445 -54.94 35.32 35.71
N GLU A 446 -56.04 35.49 34.96
CA GLU A 446 -56.78 36.65 34.43
C GLU A 446 -57.15 37.77 35.42
N GLY A 447 -57.31 39.02 34.91
CA GLY A 447 -57.96 40.10 35.67
C GLY A 447 -57.91 41.50 35.05
N VAL A 448 -58.99 41.90 34.37
CA VAL A 448 -59.49 43.29 34.17
C VAL A 448 -58.49 44.42 33.81
N ALA A 449 -58.52 44.88 32.54
CA ALA A 449 -58.42 46.31 32.20
C ALA A 449 -59.00 46.58 30.79
N ILE A 450 -59.87 47.58 30.66
CA ILE A 450 -60.32 48.12 29.36
C ILE A 450 -59.62 49.48 29.17
N ALA A 451 -58.89 49.69 28.06
CA ALA A 451 -58.89 50.95 27.28
C ALA A 451 -57.83 51.02 26.16
N HIS A 452 -58.29 51.49 24.99
CA HIS A 452 -57.60 52.33 23.99
C HIS A 452 -56.43 51.84 23.10
N LEU A 453 -56.44 52.46 21.90
CA LEU A 453 -55.41 52.58 20.84
C LEU A 453 -55.21 51.38 19.88
N PRO A 454 -54.90 51.63 18.57
CA PRO A 454 -55.76 51.05 17.53
C PRO A 454 -55.03 50.59 16.24
N GLN A 455 -55.85 50.31 15.21
CA GLN A 455 -55.55 50.15 13.78
C GLN A 455 -54.88 48.82 13.33
N ARG A 456 -55.61 48.14 12.44
CA ARG A 456 -55.12 46.99 11.67
C ARG A 456 -54.21 47.48 10.55
N ILE A 457 -53.08 46.81 10.33
CA ILE A 457 -52.37 46.85 9.05
C ILE A 457 -52.75 45.59 8.28
N ASN A 458 -53.53 45.73 7.19
CA ASN A 458 -53.86 44.63 6.30
C ASN A 458 -52.64 44.26 5.45
N LEU A 459 -52.09 43.06 5.66
CA LEU A 459 -50.92 42.54 4.95
C LEU A 459 -51.21 42.01 3.53
N SER A 460 -52.41 42.26 3.00
CA SER A 460 -52.95 41.64 1.77
C SER A 460 -52.92 42.51 0.50
N SER A 461 -52.34 43.72 0.54
CA SER A 461 -52.30 44.66 -0.60
C SER A 461 -50.90 45.15 -1.01
N ALA A 462 -49.83 44.60 -0.43
CA ALA A 462 -48.45 45.06 -0.65
C ALA A 462 -47.68 44.31 -1.76
N LEU A 463 -48.28 43.28 -2.36
CA LEU A 463 -47.70 42.49 -3.46
C LEU A 463 -48.57 42.64 -4.71
N LEU A 464 -47.93 42.77 -5.88
CA LEU A 464 -48.50 43.04 -7.21
C LEU A 464 -48.87 44.51 -7.51
N SER A 465 -47.84 45.36 -7.62
CA SER A 465 -47.84 46.41 -8.66
C SER A 465 -46.52 46.33 -9.45
N PRO A 466 -46.54 46.20 -10.79
CA PRO A 466 -45.32 46.08 -11.58
C PRO A 466 -44.70 47.46 -11.83
N LYS A 467 -44.05 48.03 -10.81
CA LYS A 467 -43.03 49.05 -11.07
C LYS A 467 -41.90 48.39 -11.84
N SER A 468 -41.56 48.93 -13.01
CA SER A 468 -40.43 48.47 -13.80
C SER A 468 -39.15 48.52 -12.97
N LEU A 469 -38.50 47.38 -12.73
CA LEU A 469 -37.15 47.38 -12.19
C LEU A 469 -36.26 48.11 -13.21
N ASN A 470 -35.66 49.23 -12.82
CA ASN A 470 -34.73 49.90 -13.73
C ASN A 470 -33.47 49.05 -13.86
N TYR A 471 -32.82 49.15 -15.02
CA TYR A 471 -31.55 48.46 -15.26
C TYR A 471 -30.48 48.83 -14.22
N SER A 472 -30.50 50.09 -13.74
CA SER A 472 -29.69 50.57 -12.61
C SER A 472 -29.87 49.73 -11.34
N ASP A 473 -31.12 49.35 -11.04
CA ASP A 473 -31.50 48.75 -9.76
C ASP A 473 -31.11 47.26 -9.75
N ILE A 474 -31.26 46.61 -10.91
CA ILE A 474 -30.77 45.25 -11.17
C ILE A 474 -29.24 45.21 -11.09
N VAL A 475 -28.54 46.15 -11.74
CA VAL A 475 -27.07 46.23 -11.71
C VAL A 475 -26.56 46.55 -10.31
N ALA A 476 -27.19 47.48 -9.58
CA ALA A 476 -26.85 47.80 -8.20
C ALA A 476 -27.08 46.61 -7.26
N PHE A 477 -28.17 45.85 -7.43
CA PHE A 477 -28.43 44.62 -6.69
C PHE A 477 -27.37 43.55 -6.96
N ILE A 478 -26.98 43.34 -8.22
CA ILE A 478 -25.91 42.40 -8.61
C ILE A 478 -24.57 42.81 -7.99
N ILE A 479 -24.19 44.09 -8.09
CA ILE A 479 -22.95 44.62 -7.50
C ILE A 479 -22.98 44.48 -5.96
N GLY A 480 -24.10 44.81 -5.32
CA GLY A 480 -24.28 44.66 -3.87
C GLY A 480 -24.19 43.20 -3.41
N ALA A 481 -24.77 42.27 -4.16
CA ALA A 481 -24.67 40.83 -3.89
C ALA A 481 -23.24 40.30 -4.07
N LEU A 482 -22.53 40.73 -5.12
CA LEU A 482 -21.13 40.36 -5.38
C LEU A 482 -20.19 40.90 -4.29
N LEU A 483 -20.35 42.17 -3.89
CA LEU A 483 -19.58 42.77 -2.80
C LEU A 483 -19.87 42.10 -1.45
N SER A 484 -21.14 41.78 -1.16
CA SER A 484 -21.52 41.05 0.06
C SER A 484 -20.93 39.64 0.08
N GLY A 485 -20.96 38.92 -1.05
CA GLY A 485 -20.34 37.61 -1.20
C GLY A 485 -18.81 37.65 -1.07
N LEU A 486 -18.17 38.71 -1.58
CA LEU A 486 -16.73 38.94 -1.42
C LEU A 486 -16.36 39.21 0.05
N ILE A 487 -17.09 40.10 0.74
CA ILE A 487 -16.88 40.40 2.16
C ILE A 487 -17.10 39.15 3.02
N TYR A 488 -18.17 38.39 2.76
CA TYR A 488 -18.41 37.10 3.40
C TYR A 488 -17.26 36.12 3.17
N SER A 489 -16.77 35.99 1.92
CA SER A 489 -15.64 35.11 1.59
C SER A 489 -14.34 35.53 2.29
N VAL A 490 -14.07 36.83 2.41
CA VAL A 490 -12.91 37.38 3.16
C VAL A 490 -13.02 37.02 4.64
N ILE A 491 -14.15 37.32 5.29
CA ILE A 491 -14.38 37.03 6.72
C ILE A 491 -14.31 35.52 6.97
N TYR A 492 -14.96 34.73 6.12
CA TYR A 492 -14.94 33.27 6.21
C TYR A 492 -13.51 32.73 6.11
N ASN A 493 -12.76 33.10 5.08
CA ASN A 493 -11.42 32.54 4.86
C ASN A 493 -10.39 32.95 5.91
N LEU A 494 -10.55 34.10 6.57
CA LEU A 494 -9.68 34.57 7.64
C LEU A 494 -10.02 34.04 9.03
N TYR A 495 -11.31 33.84 9.35
CA TYR A 495 -11.76 33.60 10.73
C TYR A 495 -12.66 32.38 10.94
N LEU A 496 -13.47 31.97 9.94
CA LEU A 496 -14.50 30.93 10.11
C LEU A 496 -14.16 29.61 9.40
N SER A 497 -13.28 29.66 8.41
CA SER A 497 -12.80 28.49 7.68
C SER A 497 -12.00 27.58 8.62
N PRO A 498 -12.17 26.24 8.60
CA PRO A 498 -11.41 25.35 9.48
C PRO A 498 -9.89 25.39 9.24
N ILE A 499 -9.44 25.89 8.08
CA ILE A 499 -8.02 26.15 7.76
C ILE A 499 -7.62 27.63 7.92
N ALA A 500 -8.38 28.42 8.68
CA ALA A 500 -8.02 29.79 9.06
C ALA A 500 -6.74 29.83 9.93
N THR A 501 -6.56 28.84 10.80
CA THR A 501 -5.41 28.67 11.71
C THR A 501 -4.10 28.39 11.00
N VAL A 502 -4.14 27.74 9.82
CA VAL A 502 -2.94 27.38 9.04
C VAL A 502 -2.14 28.65 8.69
N PRO A 503 -0.82 28.70 8.94
CA PRO A 503 -0.02 29.89 8.66
C PRO A 503 0.26 30.04 7.16
N GLY A 504 0.68 31.23 6.75
CA GLY A 504 0.95 31.58 5.35
C GLY A 504 0.66 33.06 5.05
N PRO A 505 0.97 33.54 3.84
CA PRO A 505 0.73 34.93 3.44
C PRO A 505 -0.75 35.32 3.53
N LEU A 506 -1.05 36.55 3.98
CA LEU A 506 -2.43 37.06 4.03
C LEU A 506 -3.11 37.01 2.64
N THR A 507 -2.36 37.32 1.58
CA THR A 507 -2.81 37.21 0.19
C THR A 507 -3.22 35.79 -0.20
N ALA A 508 -2.53 34.76 0.32
CA ALA A 508 -2.82 33.35 0.09
C ALA A 508 -4.08 32.87 0.83
N LYS A 509 -4.37 33.42 2.02
CA LYS A 509 -5.64 33.16 2.73
C LYS A 509 -6.84 33.74 1.98
N LEU A 510 -6.65 34.85 1.26
CA LEU A 510 -7.72 35.60 0.60
C LEU A 510 -7.92 35.26 -0.88
N SER A 511 -6.87 34.86 -1.60
CA SER A 511 -6.90 34.71 -3.06
C SER A 511 -5.79 33.80 -3.60
N PRO A 512 -5.94 33.23 -4.81
CA PRO A 512 -4.84 32.58 -5.52
C PRO A 512 -3.79 33.56 -6.07
N LEU A 513 -3.98 34.88 -5.97
CA LEU A 513 -3.18 35.88 -6.70
C LEU A 513 -1.67 35.81 -6.40
N TRP A 514 -1.27 35.46 -5.17
CA TRP A 514 0.14 35.27 -4.84
C TRP A 514 0.72 34.04 -5.58
N LEU A 515 -0.05 32.95 -5.63
CA LEU A 515 0.33 31.68 -6.24
C LEU A 515 0.38 31.83 -7.77
N MET A 516 -0.61 32.50 -8.34
CA MET A 516 -0.63 32.91 -9.75
C MET A 516 0.62 33.73 -10.11
N ARG A 517 1.10 34.60 -9.21
CA ARG A 517 2.35 35.35 -9.38
C ARG A 517 3.59 34.45 -9.29
N ALA A 518 3.66 33.51 -8.33
CA ALA A 518 4.78 32.58 -8.16
C ALA A 518 4.90 31.56 -9.32
N VAL A 519 3.75 31.12 -9.84
CA VAL A 519 3.68 30.31 -11.06
C VAL A 519 4.13 31.15 -12.27
N ARG A 520 3.62 32.39 -12.41
CA ARG A 520 4.01 33.30 -13.51
C ARG A 520 5.48 33.73 -13.46
N SER A 521 6.09 33.83 -12.27
CA SER A 521 7.51 34.16 -12.11
C SER A 521 8.45 33.00 -12.45
N GLN A 522 7.92 31.81 -12.74
CA GLN A 522 8.69 30.60 -13.04
C GLN A 522 9.71 30.24 -11.94
N ARG A 523 9.35 30.47 -10.68
CA ARG A 523 10.17 30.14 -9.49
C ARG A 523 9.37 29.42 -8.41
N LEU A 524 8.35 28.64 -8.81
CA LEU A 524 7.35 28.05 -7.91
C LEU A 524 7.97 27.19 -6.81
N ASN A 525 8.92 26.31 -7.14
CA ASN A 525 9.61 25.44 -6.17
C ASN A 525 10.29 26.27 -5.06
N HIS A 526 11.01 27.32 -5.44
CA HIS A 526 11.79 28.16 -4.54
C HIS A 526 10.90 29.09 -3.70
N ASP A 527 9.82 29.60 -4.28
CA ASP A 527 8.85 30.44 -3.55
C ASP A 527 8.04 29.61 -2.53
N ILE A 528 7.67 28.35 -2.83
CA ILE A 528 7.07 27.43 -1.84
C ILE A 528 8.07 27.05 -0.74
N GLN A 529 9.31 26.71 -1.09
CA GLN A 529 10.38 26.39 -0.12
C GLN A 529 10.60 27.55 0.88
N LYS A 530 10.63 28.80 0.39
CA LYS A 530 10.71 30.00 1.24
C LYS A 530 9.53 30.16 2.19
N LEU A 531 8.31 29.81 1.76
CA LEU A 531 7.15 29.87 2.64
C LEU A 531 7.27 28.83 3.77
N HIS A 532 7.73 27.61 3.48
CA HIS A 532 7.99 26.61 4.51
C HIS A 532 9.13 27.02 5.47
N GLN A 533 10.21 27.61 4.95
CA GLN A 533 11.28 28.18 5.78
C GLN A 533 10.78 29.32 6.70
N LYS A 534 9.76 30.09 6.29
CA LYS A 534 9.22 31.23 7.05
C LYS A 534 8.08 30.87 8.00
N TYR A 535 7.20 29.94 7.61
CA TYR A 535 5.94 29.65 8.30
C TYR A 535 5.89 28.24 8.91
N GLY A 536 6.90 27.39 8.65
CA GLY A 536 7.01 26.05 9.23
C GLY A 536 6.52 24.92 8.30
N PRO A 537 6.33 23.70 8.84
CA PRO A 537 6.08 22.51 8.04
C PRO A 537 4.72 22.49 7.31
N VAL A 538 3.74 23.30 7.72
CA VAL A 538 2.40 23.34 7.12
C VAL A 538 2.06 24.77 6.70
N VAL A 539 1.71 25.00 5.44
CA VAL A 539 1.51 26.34 4.86
C VAL A 539 0.27 26.39 3.97
N ARG A 540 -0.56 27.42 4.13
CA ARG A 540 -1.70 27.69 3.23
C ARG A 540 -1.24 28.42 1.97
N LEU A 541 -1.34 27.75 0.81
CA LEU A 541 -0.93 28.29 -0.49
C LEU A 541 -2.05 29.04 -1.22
N SER A 542 -3.31 28.71 -0.93
CA SER A 542 -4.50 29.28 -1.58
C SER A 542 -5.70 29.24 -0.61
N PRO A 543 -6.83 29.93 -0.86
CA PRO A 543 -7.98 29.88 0.04
C PRO A 543 -8.51 28.46 0.29
N ASN A 544 -8.35 27.55 -0.68
CA ASN A 544 -8.72 26.14 -0.62
C ASN A 544 -7.53 25.16 -0.74
N GLU A 545 -6.27 25.60 -0.53
CA GLU A 545 -5.09 24.72 -0.69
C GLU A 545 -4.05 24.87 0.43
N VAL A 546 -3.58 23.74 0.95
CA VAL A 546 -2.52 23.62 1.97
C VAL A 546 -1.37 22.75 1.43
N SER A 547 -0.14 23.09 1.80
CA SER A 547 1.06 22.31 1.50
C SER A 547 1.78 21.91 2.79
N PHE A 548 2.44 20.76 2.75
CA PHE A 548 3.11 20.12 3.86
C PHE A 548 4.54 19.75 3.45
N ALA A 549 5.52 20.04 4.30
CA ALA A 549 6.94 19.77 4.06
C ALA A 549 7.50 18.66 4.97
N THR A 550 6.71 17.59 5.18
CA THR A 550 7.01 16.49 6.11
C THR A 550 6.92 15.11 5.46
N ILE A 551 7.66 14.14 6.00
CA ILE A 551 7.54 12.71 5.64
C ILE A 551 6.16 12.18 6.08
N GLU A 552 5.66 12.69 7.19
CA GLU A 552 4.41 12.32 7.84
C GLU A 552 3.21 12.62 6.91
N ALA A 553 3.12 13.85 6.40
CA ALA A 553 2.11 14.23 5.40
C ALA A 553 2.32 13.55 4.04
N GLN A 554 3.58 13.38 3.60
CA GLN A 554 3.89 12.65 2.36
C GLN A 554 3.38 11.20 2.42
N ASN A 555 3.48 10.55 3.58
CA ASN A 555 2.88 9.25 3.84
C ASN A 555 1.36 9.33 3.92
N ALA A 556 0.79 10.27 4.67
CA ALA A 556 -0.68 10.38 4.84
C ALA A 556 -1.43 10.64 3.51
N ILE A 557 -0.90 11.53 2.66
CA ILE A 557 -1.54 11.96 1.40
C ILE A 557 -1.37 10.91 0.28
N HIS A 558 -0.35 10.05 0.34
CA HIS A 558 -0.02 9.12 -0.75
C HIS A 558 -0.09 7.63 -0.40
N ARG A 559 0.05 7.23 0.87
CA ARG A 559 -0.15 5.84 1.35
C ARG A 559 -1.54 5.70 2.00
N PRO A 560 -2.42 4.79 1.54
CA PRO A 560 -3.81 4.72 2.03
C PRO A 560 -4.03 4.31 3.51
N GLY A 561 -2.99 3.90 4.24
CA GLY A 561 -3.07 2.95 5.37
C GLY A 561 -3.76 3.39 6.67
N ALA A 562 -4.27 4.62 6.74
CA ALA A 562 -5.06 5.12 7.88
C ALA A 562 -6.49 5.55 7.47
N SER A 563 -6.63 6.15 6.28
CA SER A 563 -7.90 6.73 5.83
C SER A 563 -8.79 5.70 5.11
N ALA A 564 -8.19 4.67 4.49
CA ALA A 564 -8.92 3.56 3.85
C ALA A 564 -9.85 2.84 4.84
N LYS A 565 -9.40 2.67 6.09
CA LYS A 565 -10.14 2.18 7.27
C LYS A 565 -11.48 2.88 7.56
N GLN A 566 -11.72 4.04 6.94
CA GLN A 566 -12.94 4.84 7.08
C GLN A 566 -13.66 5.09 5.74
N ASN A 567 -13.26 4.41 4.65
CA ASN A 567 -13.62 4.72 3.26
C ASN A 567 -13.26 6.16 2.81
N LEU A 568 -12.39 6.85 3.55
CA LEU A 568 -11.93 8.19 3.22
C LEU A 568 -10.67 8.08 2.35
N PHE A 569 -10.74 8.51 1.09
CA PHE A 569 -9.60 8.45 0.17
C PHE A 569 -9.24 9.81 -0.43
N PHE A 570 -7.94 10.10 -0.48
CA PHE A 570 -7.38 11.25 -1.18
C PHE A 570 -7.59 11.10 -2.69
N THR A 571 -8.55 11.85 -3.23
CA THR A 571 -8.91 11.83 -4.67
C THR A 571 -8.08 12.83 -5.48
N LYS A 572 -8.15 12.73 -6.81
CA LYS A 572 -7.70 13.78 -7.74
C LYS A 572 -8.85 14.67 -8.21
N ASP A 573 -10.10 14.36 -7.89
CA ASP A 573 -11.23 15.17 -8.38
C ASP A 573 -11.25 16.55 -7.73
N GLY A 574 -11.43 17.59 -8.55
CA GLY A 574 -11.27 18.99 -8.13
C GLY A 574 -9.84 19.56 -8.22
N THR A 575 -8.82 18.75 -8.53
CA THR A 575 -7.45 19.27 -8.71
C THR A 575 -7.16 19.73 -10.14
N LEU A 576 -6.15 20.61 -10.27
CA LEU A 576 -5.60 21.07 -11.55
C LEU A 576 -5.12 19.91 -12.44
N GLU A 577 -4.61 18.82 -11.85
CA GLU A 577 -4.20 17.61 -12.58
C GLU A 577 -5.40 16.93 -13.28
N ALA A 578 -6.53 16.78 -12.59
CA ALA A 578 -7.75 16.22 -13.17
C ALA A 578 -8.45 17.19 -14.14
N MET A 579 -8.30 18.51 -13.94
CA MET A 579 -8.76 19.52 -14.90
C MET A 579 -8.01 19.42 -16.23
N MET A 580 -6.66 19.41 -16.18
CA MET A 580 -5.82 19.23 -17.37
C MET A 580 -6.05 17.88 -18.05
N GLY A 581 -6.34 16.85 -17.25
CA GLY A 581 -6.70 15.53 -17.77
C GLY A 581 -7.86 15.55 -18.77
N LYS A 582 -8.86 16.41 -18.54
CA LYS A 582 -10.06 16.56 -19.39
C LYS A 582 -9.83 17.47 -20.61
N ILE A 583 -8.75 18.27 -20.62
CA ILE A 583 -8.37 19.16 -21.72
C ILE A 583 -7.47 18.44 -22.73
N ILE A 584 -6.54 17.60 -22.25
CA ILE A 584 -5.50 16.98 -23.08
C ILE A 584 -5.97 15.67 -23.73
N TRP A 585 -6.60 14.76 -22.99
CA TRP A 585 -6.85 13.38 -23.46
C TRP A 585 -8.34 13.11 -23.75
N PRO A 586 -8.67 12.31 -24.79
CA PRO A 586 -10.05 12.03 -25.19
C PRO A 586 -10.80 11.03 -24.28
N ALA A 587 -10.12 10.42 -23.31
CA ALA A 587 -10.69 9.60 -22.24
C ALA A 587 -9.79 9.56 -21.00
N THR A 588 -10.33 9.04 -19.89
CA THR A 588 -9.60 8.77 -18.65
C THR A 588 -8.39 7.85 -18.90
N ASN A 589 -7.26 8.19 -18.30
CA ASN A 589 -6.02 7.40 -18.36
C ASN A 589 -5.48 7.13 -16.94
N LEU A 590 -4.42 6.33 -16.81
CA LEU A 590 -3.84 5.94 -15.51
C LEU A 590 -3.46 7.14 -14.63
N LEU A 591 -3.01 8.26 -15.23
CA LEU A 591 -2.70 9.48 -14.50
C LEU A 591 -3.98 10.19 -14.03
N THR A 592 -4.95 10.36 -14.92
CA THR A 592 -6.12 11.24 -14.72
C THR A 592 -7.29 10.58 -14.01
N ALA A 593 -7.31 9.25 -13.88
CA ALA A 593 -8.35 8.50 -13.17
C ALA A 593 -8.51 8.98 -11.72
N THR A 594 -9.67 9.55 -11.40
CA THR A 594 -10.04 10.02 -10.04
C THR A 594 -10.50 8.87 -9.16
N VAL A 595 -11.36 8.00 -9.71
CA VAL A 595 -11.95 6.82 -9.06
C VAL A 595 -10.89 5.72 -8.78
N PRO A 596 -10.84 5.13 -7.57
CA PRO A 596 -9.86 4.08 -7.22
C PRO A 596 -9.95 2.82 -8.09
N GLU A 597 -11.16 2.34 -8.39
CA GLU A 597 -11.43 1.14 -9.16
C GLU A 597 -10.96 1.28 -10.62
N ASP A 598 -11.25 2.41 -11.27
CA ASP A 598 -10.77 2.72 -12.62
C ASP A 598 -9.25 2.84 -12.67
N HIS A 599 -8.66 3.53 -11.69
CA HIS A 599 -7.20 3.58 -11.57
C HIS A 599 -6.62 2.16 -11.40
N GLN A 600 -7.24 1.28 -10.61
CA GLN A 600 -6.79 -0.10 -10.47
C GLN A 600 -6.97 -0.92 -11.75
N ARG A 601 -8.09 -0.75 -12.48
CA ARG A 601 -8.37 -1.38 -13.78
C ARG A 601 -7.30 -1.00 -14.82
N LEU A 602 -7.06 0.30 -14.98
CA LEU A 602 -6.05 0.83 -15.89
C LEU A 602 -4.62 0.43 -15.47
N LYS A 603 -4.32 0.38 -14.17
CA LYS A 603 -3.02 -0.09 -13.67
C LYS A 603 -2.81 -1.57 -13.98
N ARG A 604 -3.79 -2.44 -13.70
CA ARG A 604 -3.71 -3.89 -14.00
C ARG A 604 -3.50 -4.14 -15.50
N ALA A 605 -4.12 -3.33 -16.36
CA ALA A 605 -3.89 -3.40 -17.80
C ALA A 605 -2.44 -3.09 -18.17
N LEU A 606 -1.91 -1.96 -17.69
CA LEU A 606 -0.57 -1.50 -18.05
C LEU A 606 0.57 -2.29 -17.37
N GLN A 607 0.33 -2.93 -16.22
CA GLN A 607 1.37 -3.48 -15.35
C GLN A 607 2.25 -4.59 -15.99
N SER A 608 1.73 -5.37 -16.95
CA SER A 608 2.51 -6.39 -17.66
C SER A 608 3.73 -5.80 -18.39
N ALA A 609 3.60 -4.58 -18.92
CA ALA A 609 4.64 -3.86 -19.65
C ALA A 609 5.85 -3.44 -18.79
N PHE A 610 5.68 -3.40 -17.47
CA PHE A 610 6.64 -2.85 -16.50
C PHE A 610 7.14 -3.92 -15.51
N THR A 611 7.18 -5.18 -15.96
CA THR A 611 7.77 -6.30 -15.20
C THR A 611 9.25 -6.45 -15.53
N ASP A 612 10.04 -7.04 -14.62
CA ASP A 612 11.49 -7.23 -14.81
C ASP A 612 11.83 -8.03 -16.07
N ARG A 613 10.98 -9.03 -16.42
CA ARG A 613 11.06 -9.75 -17.68
C ARG A 613 10.80 -8.84 -18.89
N ALA A 614 9.78 -7.97 -18.84
CA ALA A 614 9.50 -7.04 -19.92
C ALA A 614 10.65 -6.04 -20.09
N LEU A 615 11.20 -5.50 -19.01
CA LEU A 615 12.35 -4.59 -18.99
C LEU A 615 13.59 -5.19 -19.66
N HIS A 616 13.90 -6.46 -19.38
CA HIS A 616 14.98 -7.19 -20.04
C HIS A 616 14.69 -7.44 -21.52
N CYS A 617 13.44 -7.77 -21.90
CA CYS A 617 13.08 -7.94 -23.32
C CYS A 617 13.02 -6.61 -24.09
N GLN A 618 12.84 -5.48 -23.39
CA GLN A 618 12.82 -4.12 -23.93
C GLN A 618 14.21 -3.48 -24.02
N GLU A 619 15.22 -4.04 -23.35
CA GLU A 619 16.58 -3.49 -23.31
C GLU A 619 17.21 -3.27 -24.70
N PRO A 620 17.09 -4.17 -25.70
CA PRO A 620 17.69 -3.96 -27.01
C PRO A 620 17.16 -2.73 -27.76
N ILE A 621 15.96 -2.25 -27.42
CA ILE A 621 15.40 -0.98 -27.94
C ILE A 621 16.11 0.21 -27.28
N GLN A 622 16.33 0.14 -25.97
CA GLN A 622 17.05 1.18 -25.21
C GLN A 622 18.52 1.28 -25.64
N GLN A 623 19.20 0.14 -25.83
CA GLN A 623 20.57 0.09 -26.34
C GLN A 623 20.65 0.75 -27.72
N ARG A 624 19.86 0.28 -28.71
CA ARG A 624 19.83 0.80 -30.09
C ARG A 624 19.74 2.33 -30.16
N HIS A 625 18.81 2.94 -29.43
CA HIS A 625 18.63 4.40 -29.44
C HIS A 625 19.74 5.15 -28.70
N THR A 626 20.36 4.53 -27.70
CA THR A 626 21.52 5.09 -26.99
C THR A 626 22.81 4.98 -27.80
N ASP A 627 23.00 3.90 -28.56
CA ASP A 627 24.15 3.76 -29.46
C ASP A 627 24.03 4.69 -30.67
N HIS A 628 22.81 4.93 -31.18
CA HIS A 628 22.57 5.99 -32.16
C HIS A 628 22.89 7.39 -31.59
N LEU A 629 22.51 7.67 -30.33
CA LEU A 629 22.83 8.92 -29.62
C LEU A 629 24.34 9.17 -29.51
N VAL A 630 25.11 8.16 -29.08
CA VAL A 630 26.59 8.27 -29.00
C VAL A 630 27.16 8.58 -30.39
N ASN A 631 26.68 7.93 -31.44
CA ASN A 631 27.12 8.22 -32.81
C ASN A 631 26.75 9.65 -33.27
N GLN A 632 25.56 10.15 -32.92
CA GLN A 632 25.15 11.53 -33.22
C GLN A 632 26.01 12.57 -32.48
N ILE A 633 26.27 12.38 -31.18
CA ILE A 633 27.15 13.27 -30.39
C ILE A 633 28.58 13.23 -30.95
N LYS A 634 29.09 12.05 -31.31
CA LYS A 634 30.41 11.89 -31.94
C LYS A 634 30.52 12.67 -33.25
N GLN A 635 29.55 12.52 -34.16
CA GLN A 635 29.50 13.27 -35.42
C GLN A 635 29.42 14.79 -35.23
N ALA A 636 28.72 15.26 -34.20
CA ALA A 636 28.66 16.68 -33.85
C ALA A 636 29.96 17.20 -33.22
N SER A 637 30.66 16.40 -32.40
CA SER A 637 31.91 16.79 -31.75
C SER A 637 33.02 17.12 -32.74
N HIS A 638 33.03 16.45 -33.91
CA HIS A 638 33.96 16.72 -35.01
C HIS A 638 33.73 18.03 -35.77
N ARG A 639 32.69 18.84 -35.44
CA ARG A 639 32.40 20.12 -36.11
C ARG A 639 32.85 21.32 -35.29
N ASP A 640 32.18 21.56 -34.15
CA ASP A 640 32.33 22.80 -33.38
C ASP A 640 32.85 22.57 -31.95
N GLY A 641 32.99 21.30 -31.51
CA GLY A 641 33.49 20.90 -30.19
C GLY A 641 32.62 21.31 -28.99
N ILE A 642 31.72 22.28 -29.12
CA ILE A 642 30.71 22.69 -28.13
C ILE A 642 29.33 22.25 -28.62
N ILE A 643 28.62 21.49 -27.79
CA ILE A 643 27.34 20.86 -28.12
C ILE A 643 26.32 21.17 -27.02
N ASN A 644 25.11 21.58 -27.40
CA ASN A 644 23.97 21.51 -26.48
C ASN A 644 23.49 20.05 -26.44
N LEU A 645 23.73 19.34 -25.34
CA LEU A 645 23.33 17.94 -25.19
C LEU A 645 21.81 17.78 -25.05
N THR A 646 21.07 18.79 -24.56
CA THR A 646 19.65 18.66 -24.22
C THR A 646 18.75 18.18 -25.37
N PRO A 647 18.83 18.71 -26.61
CA PRO A 647 18.04 18.19 -27.73
C PRO A 647 18.30 16.70 -28.02
N TYR A 648 19.57 16.27 -27.94
CA TYR A 648 19.94 14.87 -28.16
C TYR A 648 19.38 13.96 -27.05
N LEU A 649 19.54 14.35 -25.78
CA LEU A 649 18.97 13.64 -24.63
C LEU A 649 17.45 13.53 -24.75
N SER A 650 16.77 14.64 -25.11
CA SER A 650 15.32 14.66 -25.34
C SER A 650 14.89 13.75 -26.48
N LEU A 651 15.55 13.83 -27.65
CA LEU A 651 15.21 13.03 -28.82
C LEU A 651 15.42 11.52 -28.57
N THR A 652 16.48 11.13 -27.87
CA THR A 652 16.71 9.71 -27.54
C THR A 652 15.68 9.16 -26.57
N ILE A 653 15.34 9.90 -25.50
CA ILE A 653 14.28 9.47 -24.59
C ILE A 653 12.92 9.45 -25.32
N TRP A 654 12.62 10.42 -26.18
CA TRP A 654 11.41 10.41 -27.02
C TRP A 654 11.36 9.18 -27.93
N ASN A 655 12.47 8.84 -28.60
CA ASN A 655 12.57 7.67 -29.47
C ASN A 655 12.43 6.37 -28.68
N ILE A 656 13.10 6.22 -27.52
CA ILE A 656 12.97 5.06 -26.64
C ILE A 656 11.51 4.86 -26.22
N VAL A 657 10.89 5.89 -25.62
CA VAL A 657 9.55 5.72 -25.05
C VAL A 657 8.49 5.59 -26.16
N SER A 658 8.69 6.18 -27.34
CA SER A 658 7.77 6.02 -28.48
C SER A 658 7.90 4.67 -29.20
N ASP A 659 9.12 4.15 -29.37
CA ASP A 659 9.36 2.78 -29.86
C ASP A 659 8.78 1.75 -28.87
N LEU A 660 9.03 1.91 -27.56
CA LEU A 660 8.38 1.09 -26.52
C LEU A 660 6.85 1.23 -26.47
N SER A 661 6.28 2.38 -26.85
CA SER A 661 4.82 2.59 -26.83
C SER A 661 4.10 2.14 -28.10
N PHE A 662 4.80 2.00 -29.23
CA PHE A 662 4.18 1.78 -30.54
C PHE A 662 5.00 0.93 -31.53
N GLY A 663 6.06 0.24 -31.12
CA GLY A 663 6.87 -0.66 -31.96
C GLY A 663 7.74 -0.02 -33.06
N GLU A 664 7.67 1.29 -33.23
CA GLU A 664 8.61 2.09 -34.05
C GLU A 664 8.56 3.57 -33.58
N PRO A 665 9.68 4.32 -33.61
CA PRO A 665 9.76 5.70 -33.11
C PRO A 665 8.75 6.68 -33.74
N LEU A 666 8.42 7.74 -32.99
CA LEU A 666 7.58 8.83 -33.47
C LEU A 666 8.41 9.98 -34.08
N LEU A 667 7.87 10.60 -35.13
CA LEU A 667 8.51 11.73 -35.84
C LEU A 667 8.87 12.90 -34.91
N GLU A 668 10.02 13.51 -35.14
CA GLU A 668 10.60 14.61 -34.35
C GLU A 668 9.71 15.87 -34.29
N ASP A 669 8.94 16.16 -35.34
CA ASP A 669 7.93 17.23 -35.31
C ASP A 669 6.85 17.02 -34.22
N GLN A 670 6.55 15.77 -33.84
CA GLN A 670 5.60 15.49 -32.75
C GLN A 670 6.21 15.82 -31.38
N LEU A 671 7.53 15.63 -31.19
CA LEU A 671 8.27 16.13 -30.03
C LEU A 671 8.22 17.67 -29.98
N GLY A 672 8.50 18.33 -31.12
CA GLY A 672 8.39 19.79 -31.23
C GLY A 672 6.97 20.33 -30.98
N LYS A 673 5.92 19.58 -31.35
CA LYS A 673 4.52 19.89 -31.00
C LYS A 673 4.25 19.72 -29.51
N PHE A 674 4.75 18.64 -28.90
CA PHE A 674 4.63 18.42 -27.46
C PHE A 674 5.30 19.52 -26.63
N GLU A 675 6.55 19.90 -26.93
CA GLU A 675 7.26 20.97 -26.20
C GLU A 675 6.56 22.34 -26.33
N ARG A 676 5.99 22.65 -27.50
CA ARG A 676 5.16 23.85 -27.68
C ARG A 676 3.90 23.81 -26.82
N LEU A 677 3.22 22.66 -26.72
CA LEU A 677 2.04 22.47 -25.88
C LEU A 677 2.39 22.53 -24.38
N LYS A 678 3.49 21.90 -23.95
CA LYS A 678 4.05 21.98 -22.58
C LYS A 678 4.34 23.43 -22.20
N THR A 679 4.99 24.18 -23.08
CA THR A 679 5.28 25.61 -22.88
C THR A 679 4.00 26.45 -22.78
N ALA A 680 3.03 26.22 -23.67
CA ALA A 680 1.73 26.91 -23.62
C ALA A 680 0.96 26.62 -22.33
N PHE A 681 0.97 25.37 -21.85
CA PHE A 681 0.41 24.97 -20.56
C PHE A 681 1.11 25.68 -19.39
N CYS A 682 2.45 25.71 -19.37
CA CYS A 682 3.22 26.40 -18.33
C CYS A 682 2.90 27.91 -18.31
N MET A 683 2.66 28.53 -19.46
CA MET A 683 2.25 29.94 -19.56
C MET A 683 0.78 30.18 -19.15
N ALA A 684 -0.13 29.22 -19.42
CA ALA A 684 -1.54 29.29 -19.04
C ALA A 684 -1.80 28.92 -17.57
N SER A 685 -0.85 28.24 -16.91
CA SER A 685 -1.01 27.67 -15.57
C SER A 685 -1.47 28.64 -14.46
N PRO A 686 -1.17 29.96 -14.46
CA PRO A 686 -1.76 30.89 -13.49
C PRO A 686 -3.29 31.01 -13.61
N LEU A 687 -3.87 30.90 -14.81
CA LEU A 687 -5.32 30.93 -14.99
C LEU A 687 -5.99 29.68 -14.40
N LEU A 688 -5.33 28.53 -14.53
CA LEU A 688 -5.83 27.26 -14.01
C LEU A 688 -5.86 27.24 -12.47
N GLU A 689 -4.93 27.91 -11.79
CA GLU A 689 -5.01 28.10 -10.33
C GLU A 689 -6.20 28.97 -9.92
N ALA A 690 -6.53 30.02 -10.67
CA ALA A 690 -7.73 30.81 -10.42
C ALA A 690 -9.01 29.97 -10.58
N LEU A 691 -9.06 29.12 -11.61
CA LEU A 691 -10.18 28.20 -11.84
C LEU A 691 -10.27 27.09 -10.78
N GLN A 692 -9.12 26.62 -10.24
CA GLN A 692 -9.08 25.66 -9.12
C GLN A 692 -9.69 26.24 -7.83
N VAL A 693 -9.55 27.55 -7.57
CA VAL A 693 -10.25 28.20 -6.45
C VAL A 693 -11.75 28.33 -6.74
N LEU A 694 -12.14 28.66 -7.98
CA LEU A 694 -13.55 28.75 -8.37
C LEU A 694 -14.29 27.41 -8.30
N LEU A 695 -13.62 26.26 -8.45
CA LEU A 695 -14.24 24.94 -8.20
C LEU A 695 -14.67 24.73 -6.74
N ALA A 696 -14.09 25.44 -5.77
CA ALA A 696 -14.51 25.39 -4.37
C ALA A 696 -15.64 26.38 -4.03
N VAL A 697 -16.09 27.21 -4.99
CA VAL A 697 -17.21 28.14 -4.81
C VAL A 697 -18.52 27.44 -5.22
N PRO A 698 -19.52 27.30 -4.32
CA PRO A 698 -20.81 26.72 -4.66
C PRO A 698 -21.47 27.40 -5.87
N GLY A 699 -21.99 26.61 -6.81
CA GLY A 699 -22.62 27.09 -8.05
C GLY A 699 -21.64 27.44 -9.18
N ALA A 700 -20.42 27.91 -8.89
CA ALA A 700 -19.44 28.26 -9.93
C ALA A 700 -18.89 27.03 -10.69
N GLN A 701 -18.97 25.84 -10.07
CA GLN A 701 -18.50 24.57 -10.63
C GLN A 701 -19.02 24.28 -12.04
N ALA A 702 -20.29 24.56 -12.33
CA ALA A 702 -20.88 24.32 -13.65
C ALA A 702 -20.24 25.22 -14.73
N LEU A 703 -19.93 26.47 -14.40
CA LEU A 703 -19.27 27.41 -15.31
C LEU A 703 -17.82 26.98 -15.61
N VAL A 704 -17.07 26.56 -14.59
CA VAL A 704 -15.70 26.05 -14.78
C VAL A 704 -15.70 24.75 -15.58
N GLN A 705 -16.62 23.80 -15.31
CA GLN A 705 -16.73 22.56 -16.07
C GLN A 705 -17.12 22.80 -17.53
N ALA A 706 -18.04 23.73 -17.80
CA ALA A 706 -18.40 24.14 -19.16
C ALA A 706 -17.20 24.78 -19.90
N TRP A 707 -16.45 25.67 -19.24
CA TRP A 707 -15.24 26.26 -19.80
C TRP A 707 -14.18 25.19 -20.15
N VAL A 708 -13.92 24.25 -19.23
CA VAL A 708 -12.98 23.13 -19.44
C VAL A 708 -13.39 22.27 -20.65
N GLY A 709 -14.69 22.04 -20.87
CA GLY A 709 -15.20 21.33 -22.05
C GLY A 709 -15.11 22.12 -23.37
N ILE A 710 -15.18 23.46 -23.30
CA ILE A 710 -15.12 24.35 -24.47
C ILE A 710 -13.68 24.64 -24.91
N VAL A 711 -12.72 24.70 -23.99
CA VAL A 711 -11.30 25.06 -24.27
C VAL A 711 -10.67 24.27 -25.42
N PRO A 712 -10.75 22.93 -25.49
CA PRO A 712 -10.16 22.17 -26.59
C PRO A 712 -10.73 22.55 -27.97
N LEU A 713 -12.02 22.87 -28.03
CA LEU A 713 -12.72 23.31 -29.24
C LEU A 713 -12.35 24.76 -29.61
N LEU A 714 -12.33 25.66 -28.63
CA LEU A 714 -12.10 27.11 -28.82
C LEU A 714 -10.66 27.42 -29.24
N PHE A 715 -9.68 26.67 -28.74
CA PHE A 715 -8.25 26.86 -29.02
C PHE A 715 -7.67 25.82 -30.00
N TRP A 716 -8.53 25.00 -30.64
CA TRP A 716 -8.16 23.92 -31.56
C TRP A 716 -7.03 23.01 -31.04
N LEU A 717 -7.05 22.72 -29.73
CA LEU A 717 -6.00 21.92 -29.10
C LEU A 717 -6.08 20.47 -29.62
N PRO A 718 -4.96 19.89 -30.12
CA PRO A 718 -4.98 18.55 -30.65
C PRO A 718 -5.08 17.52 -29.52
N THR A 719 -6.31 17.18 -29.11
CA THR A 719 -6.58 16.05 -28.18
C THR A 719 -6.09 14.71 -28.73
N ASN A 720 -5.89 14.64 -30.04
CA ASN A 720 -5.20 13.56 -30.74
C ASN A 720 -3.75 13.97 -31.07
N ILE A 721 -2.91 14.15 -30.04
CA ILE A 721 -1.44 14.34 -30.21
C ILE A 721 -0.84 13.18 -31.03
N LEU A 722 -1.46 11.99 -30.94
CA LEU A 722 -1.07 10.79 -31.64
C LEU A 722 -2.23 10.26 -32.50
N PRO A 723 -2.06 10.06 -33.82
CA PRO A 723 -3.14 9.62 -34.71
C PRO A 723 -3.65 8.22 -34.36
N SER A 724 -4.95 8.10 -34.14
CA SER A 724 -5.63 6.82 -33.88
C SER A 724 -5.50 5.82 -35.04
N SER A 725 -5.38 6.31 -36.28
CA SER A 725 -5.11 5.50 -37.48
C SER A 725 -3.72 4.84 -37.47
N THR A 726 -2.69 5.52 -36.95
CA THR A 726 -1.35 4.95 -36.79
C THR A 726 -1.34 3.84 -35.74
N LEU A 727 -1.95 4.11 -34.58
CA LEU A 727 -2.11 3.11 -33.50
C LEU A 727 -2.88 1.87 -33.99
N ARG A 728 -3.97 2.06 -34.75
CA ARG A 728 -4.77 0.94 -35.28
C ARG A 728 -4.01 0.10 -36.32
N LYS A 729 -3.34 0.73 -37.29
CA LYS A 729 -2.50 0.01 -38.27
C LYS A 729 -1.37 -0.78 -37.62
N ARG A 730 -0.80 -0.29 -36.52
CA ARG A 730 0.25 -0.97 -35.75
C ARG A 730 -0.32 -2.13 -34.90
N TYR A 731 -1.48 -1.94 -34.26
CA TYR A 731 -2.24 -3.02 -33.61
C TYR A 731 -2.54 -4.19 -34.58
N GLU A 732 -2.85 -3.88 -35.84
CA GLU A 732 -3.15 -4.86 -36.89
C GLU A 732 -1.89 -5.55 -37.48
N ARG A 733 -0.67 -5.13 -37.13
CA ARG A 733 0.60 -5.61 -37.71
C ARG A 733 1.32 -6.71 -36.89
N GLN A 734 1.19 -6.70 -35.56
CA GLN A 734 1.79 -7.65 -34.60
C GLN A 734 3.22 -8.18 -34.93
N ASP A 735 4.22 -7.31 -34.76
CA ASP A 735 5.61 -7.76 -34.61
C ASP A 735 5.82 -8.39 -33.20
N LYS A 736 6.72 -9.38 -33.07
CA LYS A 736 6.84 -10.27 -31.88
C LYS A 736 7.53 -9.64 -30.66
N ASN A 737 7.50 -8.32 -30.50
CA ASN A 737 8.26 -7.59 -29.48
C ASN A 737 7.46 -7.45 -28.16
N GLU A 738 8.15 -7.53 -27.02
CA GLU A 738 7.57 -7.36 -25.67
C GLU A 738 7.43 -5.87 -25.28
N ASP A 739 6.86 -5.08 -26.19
CA ASP A 739 6.63 -3.65 -26.02
C ASP A 739 5.35 -3.33 -25.21
N PHE A 740 5.12 -2.05 -24.91
CA PHE A 740 3.96 -1.61 -24.12
C PHE A 740 2.63 -1.83 -24.88
N LEU A 741 2.62 -1.81 -26.22
CA LEU A 741 1.41 -2.03 -27.01
C LEU A 741 1.00 -3.51 -26.95
N THR A 742 1.95 -4.43 -27.13
CA THR A 742 1.77 -5.88 -26.95
C THR A 742 1.27 -6.21 -25.54
N ALA A 743 1.84 -5.58 -24.51
CA ALA A 743 1.38 -5.72 -23.13
C ALA A 743 -0.08 -5.25 -22.92
N ILE A 744 -0.47 -4.11 -23.52
CA ILE A 744 -1.86 -3.62 -23.49
C ILE A 744 -2.80 -4.52 -24.32
N MET A 745 -2.34 -5.11 -25.43
CA MET A 745 -3.15 -6.05 -26.23
C MET A 745 -3.49 -7.32 -25.44
N ARG A 746 -2.52 -7.88 -24.70
CA ARG A 746 -2.71 -9.05 -23.80
C ARG A 746 -3.67 -8.78 -22.64
N CYS A 747 -4.08 -7.54 -22.38
CA CYS A 747 -5.12 -7.23 -21.38
C CYS A 747 -6.45 -7.95 -21.65
N ARG A 748 -6.75 -8.23 -22.93
CA ARG A 748 -7.94 -8.98 -23.34
C ARG A 748 -7.93 -10.42 -22.80
N GLU A 749 -6.75 -11.02 -22.68
CA GLU A 749 -6.52 -12.36 -22.09
C GLU A 749 -6.73 -12.34 -20.57
N LEU A 750 -6.43 -11.21 -19.92
CA LEU A 750 -6.74 -10.94 -18.51
C LEU A 750 -8.21 -10.54 -18.27
N GLY A 751 -9.06 -10.62 -19.29
CA GLY A 751 -10.48 -10.20 -19.24
C GLY A 751 -10.70 -8.68 -19.19
N ILE A 752 -9.65 -7.86 -19.19
CA ILE A 752 -9.74 -6.40 -19.11
C ILE A 752 -9.97 -5.84 -20.52
N ARG A 753 -11.12 -5.22 -20.73
CA ARG A 753 -11.42 -4.48 -21.97
C ARG A 753 -11.16 -2.98 -21.75
N LEU A 754 -10.40 -2.39 -22.65
CA LEU A 754 -10.28 -0.94 -22.82
C LEU A 754 -11.03 -0.54 -24.10
N THR A 755 -11.67 0.62 -24.10
CA THR A 755 -12.18 1.26 -25.32
C THR A 755 -11.04 1.85 -26.15
N ASP A 756 -11.26 2.05 -27.45
CA ASP A 756 -10.26 2.65 -28.35
C ASP A 756 -9.76 4.02 -27.86
N LYS A 757 -10.65 4.82 -27.23
CA LYS A 757 -10.29 6.11 -26.63
C LYS A 757 -9.42 5.96 -25.38
N GLU A 758 -9.70 5.00 -24.50
CA GLU A 758 -8.84 4.70 -23.35
C GLU A 758 -7.48 4.16 -23.80
N LEU A 759 -7.46 3.27 -24.80
CA LEU A 759 -6.24 2.74 -25.39
C LEU A 759 -5.36 3.86 -25.93
N GLN A 760 -5.93 4.75 -26.77
CA GLN A 760 -5.23 5.93 -27.30
C GLN A 760 -4.77 6.89 -26.19
N SER A 761 -5.60 7.12 -25.16
CA SER A 761 -5.29 8.03 -24.06
C SER A 761 -4.17 7.50 -23.16
N ASN A 762 -4.11 6.19 -22.92
CA ASN A 762 -3.04 5.57 -22.12
C ASN A 762 -1.75 5.43 -22.94
N ALA A 763 -1.80 5.07 -24.23
CA ALA A 763 -0.62 5.07 -25.10
C ALA A 763 -0.01 6.49 -25.23
N SER A 764 -0.87 7.52 -25.35
CA SER A 764 -0.42 8.92 -25.36
C SER A 764 0.17 9.36 -24.01
N LEU A 765 -0.43 8.94 -22.90
CA LEU A 765 0.12 9.18 -21.56
C LEU A 765 1.54 8.62 -21.40
N LEU A 766 1.78 7.37 -21.86
CA LEU A 766 3.07 6.71 -21.71
C LEU A 766 4.18 7.49 -22.43
N VAL A 767 3.97 7.90 -23.68
CA VAL A 767 4.95 8.75 -24.38
C VAL A 767 5.12 10.09 -23.70
N MET A 768 4.05 10.85 -23.47
CA MET A 768 4.15 12.23 -22.97
C MET A 768 4.84 12.33 -21.60
N VAL A 769 4.45 11.48 -20.65
CA VAL A 769 4.95 11.54 -19.26
C VAL A 769 6.25 10.76 -19.10
N GLY A 770 6.41 9.64 -19.82
CA GLY A 770 7.65 8.87 -19.85
C GLY A 770 8.79 9.64 -20.51
N TYR A 771 8.51 10.44 -21.54
CA TYR A 771 9.48 11.35 -22.15
C TYR A 771 9.90 12.46 -21.18
N ASP A 772 8.97 13.35 -20.82
CA ASP A 772 9.32 14.65 -20.26
C ASP A 772 10.05 14.55 -18.92
N THR A 773 9.55 13.66 -18.06
CA THR A 773 10.13 13.44 -16.72
C THR A 773 11.54 12.83 -16.79
N THR A 774 11.77 11.90 -17.71
CA THR A 774 13.07 11.22 -17.88
C THR A 774 14.08 12.15 -18.55
N ALA A 775 13.69 12.87 -19.62
CA ALA A 775 14.55 13.83 -20.31
C ALA A 775 14.95 15.03 -19.42
N THR A 776 14.01 15.52 -18.61
CA THR A 776 14.28 16.55 -17.58
C THR A 776 15.30 16.03 -16.55
N SER A 777 15.05 14.86 -15.96
CA SER A 777 15.92 14.28 -14.93
C SER A 777 17.33 13.99 -15.43
N LEU A 778 17.45 13.48 -16.66
CA LEU A 778 18.72 13.20 -17.32
C LEU A 778 19.51 14.49 -17.64
N SER A 779 18.82 15.54 -18.10
CA SER A 779 19.41 16.87 -18.31
C SER A 779 19.87 17.51 -17.00
N ALA A 780 19.08 17.37 -15.92
CA ALA A 780 19.44 17.85 -14.59
C ALA A 780 20.66 17.12 -14.02
N THR A 781 20.75 15.79 -14.21
CA THR A 781 21.92 14.98 -13.82
C THR A 781 23.17 15.40 -14.60
N MET A 782 23.03 15.64 -15.91
CA MET A 782 24.14 16.10 -16.76
C MET A 782 24.61 17.52 -16.36
N ASN A 783 23.70 18.46 -16.09
CA ASN A 783 24.05 19.80 -15.58
C ASN A 783 24.82 19.71 -14.24
N LEU A 784 24.35 18.85 -13.31
CA LEU A 784 25.03 18.64 -12.03
C LEU A 784 26.43 18.06 -12.20
N LEU A 785 26.63 17.07 -13.08
CA LEU A 785 27.95 16.49 -13.36
C LEU A 785 28.91 17.50 -14.02
N LEU A 786 28.44 18.23 -15.04
CA LEU A 786 29.22 19.27 -15.71
C LEU A 786 29.63 20.42 -14.77
N ARG A 787 28.83 20.72 -13.74
CA ARG A 787 29.15 21.68 -12.68
C ARG A 787 30.07 21.13 -11.58
N HIS A 788 30.21 19.82 -11.46
CA HIS A 788 31.04 19.15 -10.46
C HIS A 788 32.05 18.22 -11.16
N PRO A 789 33.06 18.75 -11.89
CA PRO A 789 33.97 17.95 -12.72
C PRO A 789 34.70 16.83 -11.95
N LYS A 790 34.91 16.98 -10.63
CA LYS A 790 35.41 15.88 -9.78
C LYS A 790 34.47 14.67 -9.75
N ARG A 791 33.15 14.88 -9.58
CA ARG A 791 32.15 13.80 -9.58
C ARG A 791 31.98 13.18 -10.97
N LEU A 792 32.13 13.99 -12.02
CA LEU A 792 32.16 13.51 -13.41
C LEU A 792 33.39 12.62 -13.69
N ALA A 793 34.56 12.98 -13.17
CA ALA A 793 35.77 12.16 -13.25
C ALA A 793 35.62 10.85 -12.44
N GLU A 794 35.15 10.91 -11.19
CA GLU A 794 34.91 9.72 -10.35
C GLU A 794 33.88 8.77 -10.98
N LEU A 795 32.81 9.30 -11.59
CA LEU A 795 31.81 8.50 -12.33
C LEU A 795 32.43 7.87 -13.59
N LYS A 796 33.28 8.60 -14.31
CA LYS A 796 33.95 8.09 -15.50
C LYS A 796 34.96 6.99 -15.17
N GLU A 797 35.69 7.15 -14.08
CA GLU A 797 36.60 6.13 -13.55
C GLU A 797 35.84 4.84 -13.21
N GLU A 798 34.73 4.91 -12.48
CA GLU A 798 33.84 3.76 -12.20
C GLU A 798 33.42 3.04 -13.50
N LEU A 799 32.97 3.80 -14.50
CA LEU A 799 32.52 3.25 -15.78
C LEU A 799 33.65 2.62 -16.60
N GLN A 800 34.86 3.21 -16.59
CA GLN A 800 36.02 2.69 -17.31
C GLN A 800 36.65 1.48 -16.62
N GLN A 801 36.58 1.39 -15.29
CA GLN A 801 37.01 0.22 -14.54
C GLN A 801 36.07 -0.98 -14.75
N HIS A 802 34.76 -0.75 -14.93
CA HIS A 802 33.78 -1.83 -15.14
C HIS A 802 33.64 -2.27 -16.61
N TYR A 803 33.78 -1.35 -17.58
CA TYR A 803 33.56 -1.65 -19.01
C TYR A 803 34.74 -1.19 -19.88
N PRO A 804 35.45 -2.11 -20.55
CA PRO A 804 36.42 -1.76 -21.59
C PRO A 804 35.77 -1.04 -22.78
N SER A 805 34.53 -1.40 -23.15
CA SER A 805 33.77 -0.78 -24.23
C SER A 805 32.35 -0.38 -23.79
N ALA A 806 31.85 0.75 -24.28
CA ALA A 806 30.44 1.14 -24.13
C ALA A 806 29.47 0.14 -24.80
N ALA A 807 29.96 -0.75 -25.67
CA ALA A 807 29.16 -1.84 -26.22
C ALA A 807 28.86 -2.96 -25.20
N ASP A 808 29.68 -3.11 -24.16
CA ASP A 808 29.60 -4.19 -23.17
C ASP A 808 28.61 -3.88 -22.02
N MET A 809 27.96 -2.71 -22.06
CA MET A 809 27.09 -2.20 -21.00
C MET A 809 25.66 -2.76 -21.06
N ASP A 810 25.31 -3.64 -20.11
CA ASP A 810 23.93 -4.12 -19.89
C ASP A 810 23.20 -3.38 -18.76
N ALA A 811 21.87 -3.43 -18.75
CA ALA A 811 21.02 -2.75 -17.78
C ALA A 811 21.12 -3.28 -16.34
N THR A 812 21.51 -4.54 -16.16
CA THR A 812 21.58 -5.22 -14.86
C THR A 812 22.87 -4.83 -14.13
N SER A 813 24.01 -4.86 -14.82
CA SER A 813 25.31 -4.43 -14.26
C SER A 813 25.33 -2.92 -13.97
N LEU A 814 24.82 -2.08 -14.89
CA LEU A 814 24.59 -0.64 -14.65
C LEU A 814 23.62 -0.39 -13.48
N GLY A 815 22.79 -1.37 -13.13
CA GLY A 815 21.92 -1.34 -11.96
C GLY A 815 22.65 -1.35 -10.62
N GLN A 816 23.89 -1.85 -10.57
CA GLN A 816 24.68 -2.05 -9.34
C GLN A 816 25.72 -0.95 -9.09
N LEU A 817 26.08 -0.15 -10.10
CA LEU A 817 27.17 0.82 -10.01
C LEU A 817 26.87 1.98 -9.02
N PRO A 818 27.65 2.14 -7.93
CA PRO A 818 27.31 3.05 -6.85
C PRO A 818 27.35 4.54 -7.22
N MET A 819 28.38 5.02 -7.94
CA MET A 819 28.49 6.43 -8.34
C MET A 819 27.45 6.79 -9.40
N LEU A 820 27.24 5.93 -10.42
CA LEU A 820 26.20 6.13 -11.44
C LEU A 820 24.81 6.24 -10.82
N ASN A 821 24.46 5.31 -9.92
CA ASN A 821 23.17 5.33 -9.24
C ASN A 821 23.07 6.49 -8.24
N GLY A 822 24.15 6.80 -7.51
CA GLY A 822 24.22 7.93 -6.59
C GLY A 822 24.01 9.28 -7.29
N CYS A 823 24.62 9.49 -8.46
CA CYS A 823 24.43 10.70 -9.26
C CYS A 823 22.97 10.88 -9.71
N ILE A 824 22.33 9.79 -10.17
CA ILE A 824 20.93 9.81 -10.61
C ILE A 824 19.97 10.03 -9.43
N GLN A 825 20.17 9.37 -8.29
CA GLN A 825 19.31 9.58 -7.12
C GLN A 825 19.50 11.00 -6.54
N GLU A 826 20.73 11.52 -6.49
CA GLU A 826 21.00 12.87 -5.98
C GLU A 826 20.43 13.97 -6.89
N ALA A 827 20.47 13.77 -8.21
CA ALA A 827 19.82 14.67 -9.15
C ALA A 827 18.28 14.66 -8.99
N LEU A 828 17.68 13.47 -8.85
CA LEU A 828 16.25 13.34 -8.56
C LEU A 828 15.85 13.90 -7.17
N ARG A 829 16.80 13.96 -6.22
CA ARG A 829 16.61 14.53 -4.88
C ARG A 829 16.58 16.06 -4.95
N LEU A 830 17.58 16.66 -5.58
CA LEU A 830 17.74 18.12 -5.71
C LEU A 830 16.74 18.74 -6.70
N PHE A 831 16.51 18.09 -7.83
CA PHE A 831 15.72 18.57 -8.97
C PHE A 831 14.70 17.50 -9.44
N PRO A 832 13.70 17.14 -8.60
CA PRO A 832 12.61 16.28 -9.03
C PRO A 832 11.93 16.86 -10.29
N PRO A 833 11.62 16.06 -11.32
CA PRO A 833 11.16 16.56 -12.62
C PRO A 833 9.75 17.17 -12.56
N ALA A 834 8.95 16.80 -11.57
CA ALA A 834 7.64 17.37 -11.28
C ALA A 834 7.59 17.87 -9.84
N ASN A 835 7.01 19.06 -9.63
CA ASN A 835 6.79 19.65 -8.31
C ASN A 835 5.72 18.84 -7.52
N GLY A 836 5.91 18.66 -6.21
CA GLY A 836 4.96 17.98 -5.32
C GLY A 836 3.55 18.58 -5.31
N LYS A 837 3.41 19.91 -5.47
CA LYS A 837 2.13 20.59 -5.73
C LYS A 837 1.43 20.10 -7.01
N GLY A 838 2.18 19.77 -8.06
CA GLY A 838 1.65 19.13 -9.27
C GLY A 838 1.09 17.71 -9.03
N THR A 839 1.30 17.15 -7.84
CA THR A 839 0.82 15.83 -7.41
C THR A 839 -0.21 15.92 -6.27
N ASN A 840 -0.83 17.10 -6.10
CA ASN A 840 -1.81 17.37 -5.04
C ASN A 840 -3.04 16.45 -5.08
N ARG A 841 -3.75 16.38 -3.94
CA ARG A 841 -4.95 15.57 -3.73
C ARG A 841 -6.02 16.38 -3.04
N THR A 842 -7.27 16.03 -3.26
CA THR A 842 -8.39 16.61 -2.52
C THR A 842 -8.60 15.80 -1.24
N SER A 843 -8.61 16.47 -0.09
CA SER A 843 -8.83 15.85 1.21
C SER A 843 -10.23 15.24 1.29
N PRO A 844 -10.38 14.04 1.88
CA PRO A 844 -11.68 13.47 2.24
C PRO A 844 -12.21 13.95 3.60
N GLY A 845 -11.48 14.78 4.35
CA GLY A 845 -11.89 15.29 5.68
C GLY A 845 -11.15 14.66 6.85
N VAL A 846 -9.81 14.73 6.84
CA VAL A 846 -8.91 14.03 7.79
C VAL A 846 -7.84 14.95 8.36
N SER A 847 -7.23 14.56 9.49
CA SER A 847 -6.08 15.27 10.06
C SER A 847 -4.76 14.83 9.42
N ILE A 848 -3.90 15.80 9.14
CA ILE A 848 -2.53 15.64 8.63
C ILE A 848 -1.62 16.51 9.51
N ASP A 849 -0.53 15.95 10.05
CA ASP A 849 0.41 16.64 10.96
C ASP A 849 -0.28 17.38 12.13
N GLY A 850 -1.34 16.77 12.68
CA GLY A 850 -2.17 17.36 13.74
C GLY A 850 -3.17 18.42 13.28
N VAL A 851 -3.09 18.90 12.03
CA VAL A 851 -4.01 19.88 11.45
C VAL A 851 -5.18 19.16 10.79
N TYR A 852 -6.41 19.43 11.23
CA TYR A 852 -7.62 18.90 10.57
C TYR A 852 -7.85 19.60 9.22
N ILE A 853 -7.89 18.84 8.13
CA ILE A 853 -8.14 19.35 6.77
C ILE A 853 -9.51 18.85 6.27
N PRO A 854 -10.52 19.74 6.16
CA PRO A 854 -11.87 19.40 5.70
C PRO A 854 -11.92 18.75 4.32
N GLN A 855 -13.04 18.07 4.04
CA GLN A 855 -13.35 17.55 2.73
C GLN A 855 -13.35 18.68 1.67
N GLY A 856 -12.78 18.43 0.50
CA GLY A 856 -12.76 19.40 -0.61
C GLY A 856 -11.62 20.43 -0.57
N ILE A 857 -10.76 20.42 0.45
CA ILE A 857 -9.52 21.21 0.49
C ILE A 857 -8.41 20.44 -0.24
N ASN A 858 -7.66 21.11 -1.10
CA ASN A 858 -6.52 20.53 -1.79
C ASN A 858 -5.30 20.49 -0.86
N VAL A 859 -4.58 19.37 -0.86
CA VAL A 859 -3.37 19.13 -0.08
C VAL A 859 -2.23 18.63 -0.95
N SER A 860 -1.02 19.07 -0.65
CA SER A 860 0.21 18.62 -1.32
C SER A 860 1.30 18.32 -0.28
N ALA A 861 2.11 17.30 -0.54
CA ALA A 861 3.40 17.14 0.11
C ALA A 861 4.47 17.75 -0.82
N ASP A 862 5.14 18.81 -0.41
CA ASP A 862 6.07 19.52 -1.29
C ASP A 862 7.40 18.76 -1.39
N MET A 863 7.46 17.88 -2.41
CA MET A 863 8.59 17.02 -2.71
C MET A 863 9.93 17.77 -2.79
N TYR A 864 9.94 18.98 -3.37
CA TYR A 864 11.15 19.79 -3.51
C TYR A 864 11.68 20.25 -2.14
N THR A 865 10.80 20.75 -1.26
CA THR A 865 11.16 21.16 0.10
C THR A 865 11.52 19.97 0.97
N ILE A 866 10.77 18.86 0.91
CA ILE A 866 11.02 17.64 1.70
C ILE A 866 12.39 17.04 1.38
N GLN A 867 12.71 16.85 0.09
CA GLN A 867 13.97 16.26 -0.36
C GLN A 867 15.19 17.16 -0.13
N ARG A 868 14.97 18.39 0.35
CA ARG A 868 16.00 19.41 0.65
C ARG A 868 15.84 20.02 2.04
N SER A 869 15.12 19.35 2.93
CA SER A 869 15.00 19.76 4.32
C SER A 869 16.24 19.33 5.12
N SER A 870 16.84 20.26 5.86
CA SER A 870 17.91 19.95 6.83
C SER A 870 17.44 19.09 8.01
N LEU A 871 16.12 18.88 8.17
CA LEU A 871 15.55 17.88 9.09
C LEU A 871 15.80 16.44 8.61
N TYR A 872 16.07 16.25 7.32
CA TYR A 872 16.14 14.93 6.68
C TYR A 872 17.46 14.68 5.93
N TRP A 873 18.23 15.71 5.59
CA TRP A 873 19.43 15.60 4.75
C TRP A 873 20.60 16.46 5.24
N THR A 874 21.76 15.81 5.42
CA THR A 874 23.05 16.44 5.71
C THR A 874 23.54 17.19 4.46
N ARG A 875 23.91 18.47 4.60
CA ARG A 875 24.21 19.37 3.46
C ARG A 875 23.13 19.27 2.35
N PRO A 876 21.88 19.69 2.64
CA PRO A 876 20.71 19.36 1.80
C PRO A 876 20.80 19.91 0.37
N ASP A 877 21.36 21.11 0.19
CA ASP A 877 21.46 21.78 -1.11
C ASP A 877 22.73 21.41 -1.90
N ALA A 878 23.61 20.57 -1.33
CA ALA A 878 24.83 20.11 -1.99
C ALA A 878 24.60 18.84 -2.82
N PHE A 879 25.28 18.72 -3.97
CA PHE A 879 25.32 17.51 -4.78
C PHE A 879 26.33 16.52 -4.20
N CYS A 880 25.83 15.50 -3.50
CA CYS A 880 26.64 14.47 -2.84
C CYS A 880 26.18 13.06 -3.25
N PRO A 881 26.52 12.58 -4.46
CA PRO A 881 26.25 11.21 -4.91
C PRO A 881 26.65 10.13 -3.89
N GLU A 882 27.72 10.38 -3.13
CA GLU A 882 28.25 9.49 -2.12
C GLU A 882 27.25 9.18 -0.98
N ARG A 883 26.25 10.04 -0.71
CA ARG A 883 25.25 9.77 0.34
C ARG A 883 24.41 8.51 0.07
N TRP A 884 24.43 8.00 -1.16
CA TRP A 884 23.64 6.85 -1.58
C TRP A 884 24.36 5.51 -1.35
N PHE A 885 25.69 5.52 -1.20
CA PHE A 885 26.50 4.30 -1.02
C PHE A 885 27.54 4.36 0.12
N ASN A 886 27.95 5.56 0.54
CA ASN A 886 28.84 5.78 1.68
C ASN A 886 28.05 6.36 2.87
N ASN A 887 27.25 5.50 3.50
CA ASN A 887 26.22 5.90 4.48
C ASN A 887 26.11 4.98 5.72
N GLY A 888 27.11 4.13 5.96
CA GLY A 888 27.20 3.32 7.18
C GLY A 888 27.50 4.15 8.44
N PRO A 889 27.48 3.53 9.64
CA PRO A 889 27.85 4.19 10.89
C PRO A 889 29.23 4.86 10.81
N GLY A 890 29.35 6.09 11.33
CA GLY A 890 30.59 6.87 11.28
C GLY A 890 30.85 7.64 9.97
N THR A 891 30.03 7.45 8.94
CA THR A 891 30.08 8.27 7.71
C THR A 891 29.33 9.60 7.90
N GLU A 892 29.67 10.62 7.10
CA GLU A 892 29.00 11.94 7.14
C GLU A 892 27.48 11.84 6.96
N PHE A 893 27.02 10.91 6.11
CA PHE A 893 25.62 10.79 5.71
C PHE A 893 24.85 9.71 6.49
N ALA A 894 25.42 9.16 7.56
CA ALA A 894 24.80 8.09 8.35
C ALA A 894 23.38 8.44 8.82
N ASN A 895 23.14 9.71 9.15
CA ASN A 895 21.89 10.20 9.73
C ASN A 895 20.85 10.69 8.70
N ASP A 896 21.12 10.63 7.38
CA ASP A 896 20.15 11.09 6.36
C ASP A 896 18.89 10.20 6.34
N ILE A 897 17.72 10.82 6.49
CA ILE A 897 16.42 10.18 6.53
C ILE A 897 15.92 9.94 5.09
N ARG A 898 16.57 8.97 4.43
CA ARG A 898 16.39 8.60 3.01
C ARG A 898 14.97 8.18 2.64
N SER A 899 14.12 7.84 3.61
CA SER A 899 12.69 7.57 3.39
C SER A 899 11.89 8.80 2.91
N SER A 900 12.45 10.01 3.02
CA SER A 900 11.91 11.25 2.44
C SER A 900 12.08 11.36 0.91
N HIS A 901 12.96 10.56 0.32
CA HIS A 901 13.23 10.56 -1.13
C HIS A 901 12.15 9.81 -1.90
N CYS A 902 11.20 10.54 -2.48
CA CYS A 902 10.04 9.98 -3.15
C CYS A 902 9.80 10.56 -4.58
N PRO A 903 10.83 10.67 -5.46
CA PRO A 903 10.67 11.25 -6.80
C PRO A 903 9.70 10.47 -7.71
N PHE A 904 9.36 9.22 -7.34
CA PHE A 904 8.40 8.36 -8.05
C PHE A 904 7.05 8.22 -7.33
N LEU A 905 6.78 9.06 -6.30
CA LEU A 905 5.63 8.98 -5.39
C LEU A 905 5.51 7.64 -4.61
N LEU A 906 4.48 7.55 -3.77
CA LEU A 906 4.20 6.42 -2.88
C LEU A 906 2.82 5.81 -3.14
N GLY A 907 2.60 4.60 -2.60
CA GLY A 907 1.29 3.94 -2.55
C GLY A 907 0.77 3.47 -3.92
N PRO A 908 -0.55 3.20 -4.05
CA PRO A 908 -1.14 2.63 -5.26
C PRO A 908 -0.87 3.43 -6.54
N ARG A 909 -0.71 4.76 -6.41
CA ARG A 909 -0.47 5.72 -7.49
C ARG A 909 1.03 6.05 -7.72
N MET A 910 1.96 5.31 -7.12
CA MET A 910 3.39 5.43 -7.44
C MET A 910 3.66 5.16 -8.94
N CYS A 911 4.70 5.77 -9.48
CA CYS A 911 5.03 5.74 -10.91
C CYS A 911 5.25 4.30 -11.41
N ILE A 912 4.44 3.89 -12.39
CA ILE A 912 4.52 2.56 -13.01
C ILE A 912 5.79 2.40 -13.86
N GLY A 913 6.25 3.49 -14.49
CA GLY A 913 7.45 3.52 -15.34
C GLY A 913 8.78 3.70 -14.58
N ARG A 914 8.79 3.64 -13.24
CA ARG A 914 10.00 3.89 -12.42
C ARG A 914 11.21 3.11 -12.89
N ALA A 915 11.05 1.82 -13.19
CA ALA A 915 12.15 0.95 -13.58
C ALA A 915 12.67 1.26 -15.00
N VAL A 916 11.77 1.47 -15.98
CA VAL A 916 12.14 1.91 -17.35
C VAL A 916 12.92 3.22 -17.29
N ALA A 917 12.41 4.22 -16.57
CA ALA A 917 13.05 5.53 -16.47
C ALA A 917 14.46 5.43 -15.85
N LEU A 918 14.63 4.66 -14.78
CA LEU A 918 15.96 4.43 -14.17
C LEU A 918 16.91 3.66 -15.10
N GLN A 919 16.42 2.66 -15.83
CA GLN A 919 17.20 1.91 -16.83
C GLN A 919 17.67 2.81 -17.98
N SER A 920 16.76 3.59 -18.58
CA SER A 920 17.09 4.53 -19.65
C SER A 920 18.04 5.64 -19.19
N MET A 921 17.86 6.20 -17.98
CA MET A 921 18.78 7.20 -17.44
C MET A 921 20.18 6.63 -17.20
N ARG A 922 20.30 5.44 -16.60
CA ARG A 922 21.59 4.75 -16.42
C ARG A 922 22.28 4.52 -17.76
N MET A 923 21.59 3.91 -18.71
CA MET A 923 22.16 3.51 -20.00
C MET A 923 22.63 4.71 -20.81
N VAL A 924 21.81 5.77 -20.91
CA VAL A 924 22.20 6.99 -21.63
C VAL A 924 23.34 7.73 -20.92
N LEU A 925 23.27 7.88 -19.59
CA LEU A 925 24.31 8.60 -18.84
C LEU A 925 25.65 7.86 -18.88
N ALA A 926 25.64 6.54 -18.68
CA ALA A 926 26.83 5.69 -18.71
C ALA A 926 27.51 5.71 -20.08
N LYS A 927 26.77 5.44 -21.16
CA LYS A 927 27.34 5.42 -22.53
C LYS A 927 27.87 6.80 -22.95
N ILE A 928 27.26 7.91 -22.51
CA ILE A 928 27.80 9.27 -22.74
C ILE A 928 29.09 9.53 -21.94
N VAL A 929 29.08 9.32 -20.62
CA VAL A 929 30.22 9.67 -19.75
C VAL A 929 31.45 8.80 -20.02
N HIS A 930 31.24 7.55 -20.43
CA HIS A 930 32.31 6.64 -20.87
C HIS A 930 32.93 7.06 -22.21
N SER A 931 32.08 7.36 -23.22
CA SER A 931 32.53 7.57 -24.61
C SER A 931 33.22 8.91 -24.89
N PHE A 932 33.10 9.90 -24.00
CA PHE A 932 33.53 11.28 -24.27
C PHE A 932 34.31 11.91 -23.11
N GLU A 933 35.27 12.78 -23.43
CA GLU A 933 35.68 13.83 -22.50
C GLU A 933 34.62 14.94 -22.52
N LEU A 934 34.19 15.35 -21.33
CA LEU A 934 33.10 16.31 -21.14
C LEU A 934 33.55 17.41 -20.19
N GLN A 935 33.43 18.66 -20.62
CA GLN A 935 33.62 19.85 -19.79
C GLN A 935 32.42 20.77 -19.97
N ALA A 936 32.09 21.61 -19.00
CA ALA A 936 31.05 22.62 -19.19
C ALA A 936 31.53 23.70 -20.17
N ALA A 937 30.79 23.92 -21.26
CA ALA A 937 30.97 25.08 -22.14
C ALA A 937 30.18 26.30 -21.64
N GLU A 938 29.10 26.06 -20.87
CA GLU A 938 28.38 27.06 -20.10
C GLU A 938 27.97 26.44 -18.76
N THR A 939 28.28 27.11 -17.66
CA THR A 939 27.71 26.78 -16.35
C THR A 939 26.68 27.84 -15.96
N TYR A 940 25.44 27.41 -15.75
CA TYR A 940 24.37 28.20 -15.15
C TYR A 940 23.80 27.41 -13.95
N ASN A 941 23.14 28.08 -13.00
CA ASN A 941 22.52 27.40 -11.88
C ASN A 941 21.05 27.04 -12.20
N TRP A 942 20.77 25.73 -12.22
CA TRP A 942 19.44 25.18 -12.50
C TRP A 942 18.30 25.86 -11.71
N GLU A 943 18.57 26.31 -10.49
CA GLU A 943 17.58 26.87 -9.57
C GLU A 943 17.23 28.33 -9.83
N THR A 944 18.17 29.11 -10.39
CA THR A 944 17.97 30.53 -10.66
C THR A 944 17.58 30.78 -12.11
N ASP A 945 18.05 29.92 -13.02
CA ASP A 945 18.12 30.22 -14.45
C ASP A 945 17.19 29.33 -15.31
N VAL A 946 16.75 28.17 -14.79
CA VAL A 946 15.72 27.32 -15.42
C VAL A 946 14.34 27.72 -14.92
N SER A 947 13.37 27.79 -15.83
CA SER A 947 12.00 28.15 -15.48
C SER A 947 11.30 26.99 -14.75
N SER A 948 10.84 27.27 -13.52
CA SER A 948 10.25 26.33 -12.57
C SER A 948 8.77 26.65 -12.31
N SER A 949 7.89 25.86 -12.92
CA SER A 949 6.44 25.87 -12.66
C SER A 949 6.05 24.58 -11.93
N TYR A 950 5.06 23.83 -12.42
CA TYR A 950 4.88 22.42 -12.01
C TYR A 950 5.97 21.51 -12.60
N LEU A 951 6.57 21.95 -13.72
CA LEU A 951 7.59 21.28 -14.52
C LEU A 951 8.74 22.26 -14.79
N TRP A 952 9.91 21.72 -15.12
CA TRP A 952 11.06 22.51 -15.56
C TRP A 952 11.00 22.78 -17.07
N THR A 953 11.35 24.01 -17.46
CA THR A 953 11.35 24.46 -18.87
C THR A 953 12.54 25.37 -19.16
N GLY A 954 13.01 25.38 -20.42
CA GLY A 954 14.10 26.24 -20.87
C GLY A 954 15.52 25.81 -20.45
N TYR A 955 15.71 24.62 -19.88
CA TYR A 955 17.03 24.09 -19.56
C TYR A 955 17.84 23.76 -20.83
N ARG A 956 19.16 23.92 -20.76
CA ARG A 956 20.15 23.53 -21.78
C ARG A 956 21.35 22.83 -21.16
N CYS A 957 22.12 22.05 -21.91
CA CYS A 957 23.30 21.35 -21.40
C CYS A 957 24.49 21.58 -22.33
N MET A 958 25.08 22.78 -22.26
CA MET A 958 26.21 23.16 -23.10
C MET A 958 27.49 22.49 -22.60
N ALA A 959 27.92 21.44 -23.28
CA ALA A 959 29.17 20.74 -23.00
C ALA A 959 30.19 21.01 -24.11
N ARG A 960 31.46 21.18 -23.75
CA ARG A 960 32.56 20.87 -24.65
C ARG A 960 32.71 19.36 -24.66
N VAL A 961 32.82 18.76 -25.84
CA VAL A 961 32.81 17.31 -26.05
C VAL A 961 33.99 16.93 -26.94
N ALA A 962 34.85 16.02 -26.47
CA ALA A 962 35.94 15.44 -27.26
C ALA A 962 35.90 13.91 -27.19
N HIS A 963 36.37 13.25 -28.26
CA HIS A 963 36.36 11.79 -28.40
C HIS A 963 37.80 11.28 -28.59
N GLY A 964 38.36 10.63 -27.57
CA GLY A 964 39.63 9.90 -27.68
C GLY A 964 40.91 10.74 -27.62
N GLN A 965 40.83 12.00 -27.21
CA GLN A 965 42.00 12.81 -26.81
C GLN A 965 41.68 13.57 -25.52
N THR A 966 42.65 13.64 -24.62
CA THR A 966 42.62 14.52 -23.45
C THR A 966 42.49 15.97 -23.89
N MET A 967 41.54 16.71 -23.31
CA MET A 967 41.44 18.15 -23.58
C MET A 967 42.66 18.91 -23.04
N PRO A 968 43.10 19.98 -23.72
CA PRO A 968 44.15 20.88 -23.23
C PRO A 968 43.65 21.77 -22.07
#